data_AF-A0A838IJ59-F1
#
_entry.id   AF-A0A838IJ59-F1
#
_cell.length_a   1.000
_cell.length_b   1.000
_cell.length_c   1.000
_cell.angle_alpha   90.00
_cell.angle_beta   90.00
_cell.angle_gamma   90.00
#
_symmetry.space_group_name_H-M   'P 1'
#
loop_
_entity.id
_entity.type
_entity.pdbx_description
1 polymer ?
#
loop_
_entity_poly.entity_id
_entity_poly.type
_entity_poly.pdbx_seq_one_letter_code
_entity_poly.pdbx_strand_id
1 'polypeptide(L)'
;MNLHRFHLFLAMLICALVVSACGRDEVSRTCQLDSECADGTCVAGTCVSVIEDVGSDTDTETDTEVPLACTSNEQCGVQECVVQGNACVSPACDLGQCKTIDCVFACSPGFGQVGCECVASSCESSLECAGLVCVAGVCEPCASNAQCSSDGTLVCDNGFCDTAPECTVDSECPPHLQCSSDKVCVDRRQCTFDRDCGADQKCIGGQCAFSPQCTVDEDTCGPFAECIGGSCHVLLCRGPNDCAEGELCDAGRCVPPPATKHCTIATRGGTIAPNQRVRLEAFAYDQDGNGVAANFAWRSSQASVAAIEGSSLVGGTTAGETTVTASLSSGEPVQCEGSIKFTNVGLVQPGSLRVLVSHAENQTPVANARVIVNGGQAVGTDANGLAILALPQGPFEVSVFADAFNYITIQGVSAHDVRIPLNPRAGTGPVAGLTGQFDTSRITSSGDVTIGLAGASLAGGSLDIDLTRLLGEPFVGSVQIPGQSATSFPLPGGVIAYGAVFGFQFDVKRNYFVNSSDGARVGWGLAGKVPLNQLIPLFTGGGGSMAEVLTSILPLFSRFEHAARPLNLVERPRIVDSADINGNGDRTEMVPDYNNFPKVNFVPSVRQTLATEVAISNFPILNGVQADVAVLVGGALLDAPGFIPLGISATADENEDGRPDARLLYMAPPHGSATGGRFSIMALAFDGNNNGGGGAAGLSTEFSVSMWNGQSLPTSISFGTFPDSSEGEIDAASRKVSFSANAGPLYRVRLIGEERTWDVWSMGAPGTMGEFQHALSVPATAPGTADLFINSTIMLDAIRSAVTLDDLVRGTGVGLRNAGLVTTSYNRTRLR
;
A
#
# COMPACT_ATOMS: atom_id res chain seq x y z
N MET A 1 39.97 -54.99 18.54
CA MET A 1 40.78 -53.91 19.17
C MET A 1 41.18 -52.91 18.09
N ASN A 2 40.69 -51.67 18.01
CA ASN A 2 39.73 -50.93 18.82
C ASN A 2 38.74 -50.13 17.95
N LEU A 3 38.18 -50.75 16.90
CA LEU A 3 36.97 -50.27 16.21
C LEU A 3 35.69 -50.51 17.06
N HIS A 4 35.78 -51.35 18.09
CA HIS A 4 34.68 -51.63 19.04
C HIS A 4 34.55 -50.61 20.19
N ARG A 5 35.55 -49.74 20.42
CA ARG A 5 35.47 -48.69 21.45
C ARG A 5 34.82 -47.40 20.94
N PHE A 6 34.79 -47.18 19.62
CA PHE A 6 34.16 -45.99 19.04
C PHE A 6 32.64 -46.13 18.93
N HIS A 7 32.13 -47.33 18.63
CA HIS A 7 30.69 -47.61 18.63
C HIS A 7 30.08 -47.67 20.04
N LEU A 8 30.85 -48.08 21.06
CA LEU A 8 30.38 -48.02 22.45
C LEU A 8 30.33 -46.58 23.00
N PHE A 9 31.22 -45.69 22.53
CA PHE A 9 31.23 -44.28 22.93
C PHE A 9 30.11 -43.49 22.25
N LEU A 10 29.79 -43.81 20.99
CA LEU A 10 28.67 -43.20 20.27
C LEU A 10 27.31 -43.71 20.78
N ALA A 11 27.22 -44.97 21.21
CA ALA A 11 26.00 -45.53 21.80
C ALA A 11 25.72 -45.02 23.24
N MET A 12 26.77 -44.70 24.03
CA MET A 12 26.58 -44.06 25.34
C MET A 12 26.26 -42.57 25.27
N LEU A 13 26.72 -41.85 24.24
CA LEU A 13 26.40 -40.43 24.06
C LEU A 13 24.93 -40.22 23.64
N ILE A 14 24.31 -41.22 23.01
CA ILE A 14 22.90 -41.18 22.59
C ILE A 14 21.94 -41.65 23.71
N CYS A 15 22.45 -42.30 24.76
CA CYS A 15 21.64 -42.79 25.90
C CYS A 15 21.76 -41.95 27.18
N ALA A 16 22.59 -40.89 27.20
CA ALA A 16 22.78 -40.01 28.36
C ALA A 16 22.11 -38.63 28.22
N LEU A 17 21.35 -38.40 27.15
CA LEU A 17 20.43 -37.25 27.01
C LEU A 17 19.00 -37.71 27.27
N VAL A 18 18.73 -38.06 28.53
CA VAL A 18 17.37 -38.16 29.06
C VAL A 18 17.20 -37.03 30.08
N VAL A 19 16.00 -36.43 30.09
CA VAL A 19 15.41 -35.66 31.19
C VAL A 19 15.89 -34.21 31.39
N SER A 20 15.30 -33.28 30.63
CA SER A 20 14.68 -32.06 31.20
C SER A 20 14.02 -31.21 30.11
N ALA A 21 12.72 -31.42 29.88
CA ALA A 21 11.76 -30.40 29.44
C ALA A 21 10.36 -31.01 29.42
N CYS A 22 9.71 -31.03 30.59
CA CYS A 22 8.25 -31.01 30.63
C CYS A 22 7.79 -29.57 30.37
N GLY A 23 6.79 -29.41 29.51
CA GLY A 23 6.02 -28.18 29.37
C GLY A 23 6.00 -27.62 27.95
N ARG A 24 5.13 -28.17 27.11
CA ARG A 24 4.20 -27.41 26.25
C ARG A 24 3.31 -28.37 25.44
N ASP A 25 2.04 -27.99 25.42
CA ASP A 25 0.88 -28.71 24.92
C ASP A 25 0.80 -28.81 23.40
N GLU A 26 0.00 -29.80 22.98
CA GLU A 26 -0.67 -30.02 21.70
C GLU A 26 0.16 -29.92 20.41
N VAL A 27 0.74 -31.07 20.04
CA VAL A 27 1.04 -31.40 18.64
C VAL A 27 0.26 -32.67 18.29
N SER A 28 -0.64 -32.53 17.31
CA SER A 28 -1.41 -33.60 16.66
C SER A 28 -0.55 -34.85 16.44
N ARG A 29 -0.92 -35.96 17.09
CA ARG A 29 -0.31 -37.27 16.85
C ARG A 29 -1.03 -37.93 15.68
N THR A 30 -0.26 -38.28 14.67
CA THR A 30 -0.77 -39.04 13.54
C THR A 30 -1.04 -40.50 13.91
N CYS A 31 -2.08 -41.09 13.32
CA CYS A 31 -2.52 -42.47 13.59
C CYS A 31 -2.98 -43.17 12.31
N GLN A 32 -3.03 -44.50 12.28
CA GLN A 32 -3.69 -45.29 11.22
C GLN A 32 -4.84 -46.15 11.73
N LEU A 33 -4.86 -46.44 13.03
CA LEU A 33 -5.88 -47.27 13.68
C LEU A 33 -6.25 -46.66 15.04
N ASP A 34 -7.49 -46.85 15.48
CA ASP A 34 -8.00 -46.29 16.74
C ASP A 34 -7.17 -46.71 17.97
N SER A 35 -6.59 -47.91 17.95
CA SER A 35 -5.74 -48.42 19.04
C SER A 35 -4.42 -47.66 19.25
N GLU A 36 -4.05 -46.78 18.32
CA GLU A 36 -2.86 -45.92 18.40
C GLU A 36 -3.14 -44.60 19.12
N CYS A 37 -4.41 -44.33 19.44
CA CYS A 37 -4.87 -43.16 20.18
C CYS A 37 -5.08 -43.52 21.65
N ALA A 38 -4.48 -42.73 22.55
CA ALA A 38 -4.51 -43.02 23.99
C ALA A 38 -5.92 -42.92 24.59
N ASP A 39 -6.73 -41.94 24.13
CA ASP A 39 -8.09 -41.67 24.63
C ASP A 39 -9.01 -41.16 23.49
N GLY A 40 -9.03 -41.84 22.33
CA GLY A 40 -9.75 -41.33 21.14
C GLY A 40 -9.86 -42.30 19.97
N THR A 41 -10.49 -41.86 18.87
CA THR A 41 -10.53 -42.58 17.59
C THR A 41 -9.64 -41.89 16.55
N CYS A 42 -9.18 -42.67 15.58
CA CYS A 42 -8.32 -42.21 14.51
C CYS A 42 -9.17 -41.75 13.32
N VAL A 43 -9.17 -40.44 13.04
CA VAL A 43 -9.91 -39.85 11.92
C VAL A 43 -8.94 -39.12 11.00
N ALA A 44 -8.93 -39.51 9.72
CA ALA A 44 -8.08 -38.91 8.68
C ALA A 44 -6.59 -38.78 9.08
N GLY A 45 -6.10 -39.76 9.84
CA GLY A 45 -4.70 -39.80 10.24
C GLY A 45 -4.36 -39.02 11.50
N THR A 46 -5.34 -38.54 12.27
CA THR A 46 -5.13 -37.78 13.53
C THR A 46 -5.99 -38.34 14.67
N CYS A 47 -5.42 -38.43 15.88
CA CYS A 47 -6.16 -38.84 17.08
C CYS A 47 -7.06 -37.71 17.60
N VAL A 48 -8.37 -37.98 17.74
CA VAL A 48 -9.35 -37.03 18.30
C VAL A 48 -9.91 -37.61 19.60
N SER A 49 -9.88 -36.83 20.68
CA SER A 49 -10.40 -37.28 21.99
C SER A 49 -11.92 -37.19 22.04
N VAL A 50 -12.55 -38.19 22.66
CA VAL A 50 -13.99 -38.18 22.91
C VAL A 50 -14.22 -37.47 24.24
N ILE A 51 -14.83 -36.29 24.20
CA ILE A 51 -15.26 -35.60 25.43
C ILE A 51 -16.42 -36.40 26.01
N GLU A 52 -16.21 -37.05 27.15
CA GLU A 52 -17.29 -37.60 27.97
C GLU A 52 -18.03 -36.43 28.65
N ASP A 53 -19.29 -36.21 28.29
CA ASP A 53 -20.20 -35.33 29.00
C ASP A 53 -20.39 -35.82 30.44
N VAL A 54 -19.93 -35.01 31.40
CA VAL A 54 -20.23 -35.18 32.83
C VAL A 54 -21.45 -34.34 33.18
N GLY A 55 -22.56 -35.00 33.53
CA GLY A 55 -23.63 -34.37 34.31
C GLY A 55 -25.04 -34.88 33.99
N SER A 56 -25.36 -36.09 34.46
CA SER A 56 -26.74 -36.54 34.57
C SER A 56 -27.44 -35.80 35.71
N ASP A 57 -28.40 -34.92 35.39
CA ASP A 57 -29.57 -34.74 36.23
C ASP A 57 -30.76 -35.36 35.51
N THR A 58 -31.36 -36.33 36.19
CA THR A 58 -32.54 -37.06 35.75
C THR A 58 -33.77 -36.18 35.87
N ASP A 59 -34.23 -35.65 34.75
CA ASP A 59 -35.66 -35.39 34.55
C ASP A 59 -36.06 -35.91 33.18
N THR A 60 -36.83 -37.00 33.19
CA THR A 60 -37.52 -37.54 32.04
C THR A 60 -38.67 -36.61 31.66
N GLU A 61 -38.41 -35.67 30.75
CA GLU A 61 -39.45 -35.15 29.86
C GLU A 61 -39.05 -35.50 28.42
N THR A 62 -39.88 -36.32 27.79
CA THR A 62 -39.89 -36.46 26.34
C THR A 62 -40.38 -35.14 25.76
N ASP A 63 -39.46 -34.21 25.53
CA ASP A 63 -39.77 -33.04 24.72
C ASP A 63 -39.76 -33.49 23.26
N THR A 64 -40.92 -33.91 22.79
CA THR A 64 -41.18 -33.93 21.35
C THR A 64 -41.06 -32.49 20.88
N GLU A 65 -39.93 -32.12 20.28
CA GLU A 65 -39.76 -30.84 19.58
C GLU A 65 -40.98 -30.63 18.68
N VAL A 66 -41.87 -29.74 19.12
CA VAL A 66 -42.96 -29.26 18.27
C VAL A 66 -42.29 -28.37 17.23
N PRO A 67 -42.38 -28.66 15.91
CA PRO A 67 -41.78 -27.82 14.90
C PRO A 67 -42.33 -26.39 15.06
N LEU A 68 -41.45 -25.41 15.23
CA LEU A 68 -41.86 -24.01 15.31
C LEU A 68 -42.69 -23.67 14.06
N ALA A 69 -43.96 -23.34 14.29
CA ALA A 69 -44.85 -22.89 13.22
C ALA A 69 -44.45 -21.48 12.80
N CYS A 70 -44.39 -21.25 11.50
CA CYS A 70 -43.95 -19.98 10.94
C CYS A 70 -44.85 -19.53 9.78
N THR A 71 -44.84 -18.24 9.51
CA THR A 71 -45.44 -17.60 8.32
C THR A 71 -44.42 -16.81 7.51
N SER A 72 -43.21 -16.61 8.04
CA SER A 72 -42.08 -15.96 7.39
C SER A 72 -40.76 -16.51 7.94
N ASN A 73 -39.66 -16.40 7.18
CA ASN A 73 -38.37 -16.97 7.58
C ASN A 73 -37.80 -16.32 8.85
N GLU A 74 -38.09 -15.04 9.09
CA GLU A 74 -37.65 -14.28 10.28
C GLU A 74 -38.07 -14.93 11.61
N GLN A 75 -39.12 -15.76 11.58
CA GLN A 75 -39.63 -16.47 12.76
C GLN A 75 -38.85 -17.76 13.06
N CYS A 76 -37.95 -18.16 12.17
CA CYS A 76 -37.18 -19.41 12.26
C CYS A 76 -35.74 -19.21 12.77
N GLY A 77 -35.37 -17.99 13.15
CA GLY A 77 -34.05 -17.65 13.67
C GLY A 77 -33.25 -16.76 12.72
N VAL A 78 -31.95 -16.61 13.02
CA VAL A 78 -31.03 -15.75 12.26
C VAL A 78 -30.91 -16.31 10.84
N GLN A 79 -31.20 -15.48 9.83
CA GLN A 79 -31.17 -15.82 8.40
C GLN A 79 -29.75 -15.86 7.84
N GLU A 80 -28.80 -16.28 8.66
CA GLU A 80 -27.40 -16.38 8.28
C GLU A 80 -27.14 -17.83 7.88
N CYS A 81 -26.52 -18.01 6.72
CA CYS A 81 -26.17 -19.33 6.26
C CYS A 81 -24.99 -19.86 7.07
N VAL A 82 -25.18 -20.99 7.72
CA VAL A 82 -24.20 -21.63 8.59
C VAL A 82 -23.76 -22.97 8.02
N VAL A 83 -22.51 -23.33 8.28
CA VAL A 83 -21.93 -24.59 7.81
C VAL A 83 -22.51 -25.74 8.64
N GLN A 84 -23.17 -26.69 7.99
CA GLN A 84 -23.59 -27.95 8.61
C GLN A 84 -23.00 -29.13 7.82
N GLY A 85 -21.82 -29.60 8.26
CA GLY A 85 -21.03 -30.57 7.49
C GLY A 85 -20.53 -29.94 6.18
N ASN A 86 -20.78 -30.59 5.04
CA ASN A 86 -20.46 -30.04 3.72
C ASN A 86 -21.59 -29.20 3.10
N ALA A 87 -22.73 -29.07 3.78
CA ALA A 87 -23.87 -28.27 3.31
C ALA A 87 -23.84 -26.87 3.94
N CYS A 88 -24.24 -25.87 3.16
CA CYS A 88 -24.53 -24.56 3.69
C CYS A 88 -26.01 -24.43 3.89
N VAL A 89 -26.44 -24.10 5.10
CA VAL A 89 -27.86 -24.13 5.40
C VAL A 89 -28.30 -22.92 6.20
N SER A 90 -29.55 -22.50 6.03
CA SER A 90 -30.19 -21.50 6.89
C SER A 90 -31.58 -21.98 7.32
N PRO A 91 -32.05 -21.55 8.49
CA PRO A 91 -33.42 -21.85 8.91
C PRO A 91 -34.40 -20.97 8.14
N ALA A 92 -35.33 -21.57 7.40
CA ALA A 92 -36.37 -20.86 6.65
C ALA A 92 -37.75 -21.46 6.91
N CYS A 93 -38.77 -20.67 6.62
CA CYS A 93 -40.14 -21.11 6.75
C CYS A 93 -40.56 -21.86 5.48
N ASP A 94 -40.66 -23.19 5.59
CA ASP A 94 -41.10 -24.04 4.50
C ASP A 94 -42.42 -24.74 4.87
N LEU A 95 -43.47 -24.45 4.09
CA LEU A 95 -44.83 -24.98 4.27
C LEU A 95 -45.38 -24.79 5.71
N GLY A 96 -45.06 -23.65 6.33
CA GLY A 96 -45.58 -23.28 7.65
C GLY A 96 -44.80 -23.86 8.83
N GLN A 97 -43.65 -24.49 8.57
CA GLN A 97 -42.75 -25.02 9.59
C GLN A 97 -41.33 -24.51 9.36
N CYS A 98 -40.63 -24.17 10.45
CA CYS A 98 -39.22 -23.84 10.37
C CYS A 98 -38.42 -25.08 10.00
N LYS A 99 -37.74 -25.02 8.86
CA LYS A 99 -36.87 -26.07 8.35
C LYS A 99 -35.52 -25.50 7.96
N THR A 100 -34.52 -26.34 8.00
CA THR A 100 -33.20 -26.08 7.45
C THR A 100 -33.28 -26.20 5.93
N ILE A 101 -32.95 -25.14 5.20
CA ILE A 101 -32.88 -25.13 3.73
C ILE A 101 -31.44 -24.91 3.26
N ASP A 102 -31.09 -25.43 2.09
CA ASP A 102 -29.78 -25.22 1.49
C ASP A 102 -29.65 -23.78 0.99
N CYS A 103 -28.59 -23.12 1.41
CA CYS A 103 -28.13 -21.88 0.81
C CYS A 103 -27.27 -22.23 -0.40
N VAL A 104 -27.75 -21.92 -1.60
CA VAL A 104 -26.99 -22.14 -2.84
C VAL A 104 -26.54 -20.79 -3.37
N PHE A 105 -25.23 -20.57 -3.49
CA PHE A 105 -24.68 -19.39 -4.16
C PHE A 105 -23.78 -19.77 -5.31
N ALA A 106 -23.79 -18.95 -6.36
CA ALA A 106 -22.91 -19.10 -7.51
C ALA A 106 -21.49 -18.72 -7.10
N CYS A 107 -20.57 -19.68 -7.14
CA CYS A 107 -19.15 -19.42 -6.99
C CYS A 107 -18.54 -18.91 -8.30
N SER A 108 -17.43 -18.16 -8.20
CA SER A 108 -16.62 -17.81 -9.35
C SER A 108 -16.22 -19.07 -10.14
N PRO A 109 -16.02 -18.97 -11.46
CA PRO A 109 -15.57 -20.11 -12.27
C PRO A 109 -14.31 -20.76 -11.67
N GLY A 110 -14.33 -22.09 -11.48
CA GLY A 110 -13.25 -22.88 -10.87
C GLY A 110 -13.32 -23.02 -9.36
N PHE A 111 -14.39 -22.53 -8.74
CA PHE A 111 -14.65 -22.68 -7.30
C PHE A 111 -15.97 -23.41 -7.08
N GLY A 112 -15.97 -24.34 -6.14
CA GLY A 112 -17.11 -25.15 -5.74
C GLY A 112 -17.61 -24.71 -4.37
N GLN A 113 -18.93 -24.74 -4.17
CA GLN A 113 -19.47 -24.48 -2.85
C GLN A 113 -19.25 -25.70 -1.96
N VAL A 114 -18.45 -25.56 -0.91
CA VAL A 114 -18.27 -26.56 0.15
C VAL A 114 -18.62 -25.90 1.48
N GLY A 115 -19.64 -26.43 2.15
CA GLY A 115 -20.28 -25.69 3.23
C GLY A 115 -20.70 -24.32 2.73
N CYS A 116 -20.52 -23.30 3.57
CA CYS A 116 -20.83 -21.91 3.24
C CYS A 116 -19.66 -21.17 2.63
N GLU A 117 -18.69 -21.84 2.00
CA GLU A 117 -17.53 -21.23 1.36
C GLU A 117 -17.44 -21.58 -0.13
N CYS A 118 -16.85 -20.68 -0.93
CA CYS A 118 -16.45 -21.01 -2.29
C CYS A 118 -14.98 -21.40 -2.21
N VAL A 119 -14.73 -22.70 -2.16
CA VAL A 119 -13.37 -23.22 -2.15
C VAL A 119 -12.95 -23.52 -3.58
N ALA A 120 -11.66 -23.38 -3.87
CA ALA A 120 -11.14 -23.78 -5.17
C ALA A 120 -11.55 -25.22 -5.42
N SER A 121 -12.21 -25.46 -6.55
CA SER A 121 -12.68 -26.79 -6.90
C SER A 121 -11.46 -27.70 -6.93
N SER A 122 -11.53 -28.81 -6.20
CA SER A 122 -10.60 -29.91 -6.45
C SER A 122 -10.76 -30.30 -7.90
N CYS A 123 -9.66 -30.43 -8.60
CA CYS A 123 -9.67 -30.77 -10.02
C CYS A 123 -8.75 -31.94 -10.26
N GLU A 124 -9.16 -32.84 -11.14
CA GLU A 124 -8.23 -33.82 -11.73
C GLU A 124 -7.69 -33.31 -13.07
N SER A 125 -8.39 -32.34 -13.68
CA SER A 125 -8.02 -31.72 -14.94
C SER A 125 -8.52 -30.28 -15.05
N SER A 126 -7.87 -29.45 -15.89
CA SER A 126 -8.28 -28.05 -16.11
C SER A 126 -9.68 -27.89 -16.70
N LEU A 127 -10.29 -28.97 -17.21
CA LEU A 127 -11.67 -28.96 -17.72
C LEU A 127 -12.71 -28.68 -16.61
N GLU A 128 -12.37 -29.01 -15.36
CA GLU A 128 -13.22 -28.82 -14.18
C GLU A 128 -13.11 -27.41 -13.60
N CYS A 129 -12.15 -26.62 -14.09
CA CYS A 129 -11.77 -25.33 -13.52
C CYS A 129 -12.46 -24.13 -14.18
N ALA A 130 -13.46 -24.35 -15.04
CA ALA A 130 -14.29 -23.32 -15.67
C ALA A 130 -13.49 -22.10 -16.19
N GLY A 131 -12.42 -22.36 -16.95
CA GLY A 131 -11.54 -21.31 -17.48
C GLY A 131 -10.33 -21.01 -16.59
N LEU A 132 -10.11 -21.72 -15.49
CA LEU A 132 -8.84 -21.72 -14.73
C LEU A 132 -8.03 -23.00 -15.05
N VAL A 133 -6.83 -23.14 -14.49
CA VAL A 133 -5.96 -24.31 -14.69
C VAL A 133 -5.88 -25.18 -13.45
N CYS A 134 -5.88 -26.50 -13.66
CA CYS A 134 -5.70 -27.42 -12.56
C CYS A 134 -4.22 -27.56 -12.21
N VAL A 135 -3.80 -27.01 -11.08
CA VAL A 135 -2.43 -27.06 -10.57
C VAL A 135 -2.44 -27.79 -9.24
N ALA A 136 -1.72 -28.91 -9.18
CA ALA A 136 -1.61 -29.73 -7.96
C ALA A 136 -2.96 -30.14 -7.34
N GLY A 137 -3.99 -30.33 -8.18
CA GLY A 137 -5.32 -30.76 -7.75
C GLY A 137 -6.26 -29.61 -7.36
N VAL A 138 -5.87 -28.36 -7.60
CA VAL A 138 -6.64 -27.15 -7.26
C VAL A 138 -6.73 -26.24 -8.48
N CYS A 139 -7.89 -25.63 -8.70
CA CYS A 139 -8.06 -24.64 -9.75
C CYS A 139 -7.37 -23.30 -9.40
N GLU A 140 -6.41 -22.89 -10.23
CA GLU A 140 -5.63 -21.67 -10.06
C GLU A 140 -5.66 -20.80 -11.34
N PRO A 141 -5.36 -19.49 -11.23
CA PRO A 141 -5.10 -18.67 -12.40
C PRO A 141 -3.94 -19.20 -13.22
N CYS A 142 -4.10 -19.23 -14.55
CA CYS A 142 -3.01 -19.55 -15.45
C CYS A 142 -1.93 -18.44 -15.39
N ALA A 143 -0.68 -18.81 -15.61
CA ALA A 143 0.45 -17.89 -15.74
C ALA A 143 1.07 -17.90 -17.14
N SER A 144 0.62 -18.81 -18.01
CA SER A 144 1.07 -18.95 -19.40
C SER A 144 0.08 -19.75 -20.23
N ASN A 145 0.06 -19.55 -21.54
CA ASN A 145 -0.82 -20.30 -22.46
C ASN A 145 -0.55 -21.81 -22.40
N ALA A 146 0.69 -22.20 -22.08
CA ALA A 146 1.08 -23.59 -21.91
C ALA A 146 0.31 -24.32 -20.79
N GLN A 147 -0.19 -23.59 -19.80
CA GLN A 147 -1.04 -24.17 -18.75
C GLN A 147 -2.50 -24.33 -19.20
N CYS A 148 -2.93 -23.55 -20.19
CA CYS A 148 -4.30 -23.57 -20.69
C CYS A 148 -4.53 -24.61 -21.78
N SER A 149 -3.62 -24.67 -22.75
CA SER A 149 -3.61 -25.78 -23.71
C SER A 149 -2.21 -26.02 -24.27
N SER A 150 -1.86 -27.29 -24.40
CA SER A 150 -0.66 -27.72 -25.12
C SER A 150 -0.76 -27.55 -26.64
N ASP A 151 -1.98 -27.46 -27.19
CA ASP A 151 -2.22 -27.29 -28.64
C ASP A 151 -2.52 -25.83 -29.04
N GLY A 152 -2.49 -24.91 -28.07
CA GLY A 152 -2.72 -23.48 -28.30
C GLY A 152 -4.18 -23.04 -28.42
N THR A 153 -5.16 -23.96 -28.41
CA THR A 153 -6.60 -23.62 -28.54
C THR A 153 -7.15 -22.73 -27.43
N LEU A 154 -6.50 -22.72 -26.26
CA LEU A 154 -6.80 -21.82 -25.16
C LEU A 154 -5.55 -20.98 -24.83
N VAL A 155 -5.74 -19.68 -24.64
CA VAL A 155 -4.69 -18.77 -24.15
C VAL A 155 -4.96 -18.39 -22.72
N CYS A 156 -3.87 -18.20 -21.99
CA CYS A 156 -3.90 -17.59 -20.69
C CYS A 156 -4.03 -16.07 -20.84
N ASP A 157 -5.25 -15.58 -20.73
CA ASP A 157 -5.54 -14.16 -20.66
C ASP A 157 -5.82 -13.76 -19.20
N ASN A 158 -4.83 -13.09 -18.59
CA ASN A 158 -4.91 -12.54 -17.23
C ASN A 158 -5.44 -13.54 -16.19
N GLY A 159 -4.89 -14.76 -16.20
CA GLY A 159 -5.25 -15.80 -15.23
C GLY A 159 -6.35 -16.75 -15.68
N PHE A 160 -7.05 -16.48 -16.79
CA PHE A 160 -8.08 -17.37 -17.32
C PHE A 160 -7.69 -17.96 -18.68
N CYS A 161 -7.97 -19.23 -18.86
CA CYS A 161 -7.94 -19.95 -20.11
C CYS A 161 -9.18 -19.61 -20.92
N ASP A 162 -9.02 -18.65 -21.80
CA ASP A 162 -10.05 -18.27 -22.76
C ASP A 162 -9.75 -18.85 -24.14
N THR A 163 -10.77 -18.93 -24.97
CA THR A 163 -10.66 -19.36 -26.36
C THR A 163 -9.70 -18.42 -27.06
N ALA A 164 -8.61 -18.99 -27.56
CA ALA A 164 -7.62 -18.22 -28.26
C ALA A 164 -8.26 -17.55 -29.50
N PRO A 165 -8.10 -16.23 -29.69
CA PRO A 165 -8.59 -15.58 -30.88
C PRO A 165 -8.00 -16.25 -32.12
N GLU A 166 -8.85 -16.55 -33.10
CA GLU A 166 -8.37 -16.93 -34.42
C GLU A 166 -7.64 -15.75 -35.05
N CYS A 167 -6.52 -16.04 -35.68
CA CYS A 167 -5.69 -15.02 -36.30
C CYS A 167 -5.16 -15.51 -37.65
N THR A 168 -4.88 -14.55 -38.52
CA THR A 168 -4.19 -14.74 -39.79
C THR A 168 -2.87 -13.96 -39.82
N VAL A 169 -2.75 -12.93 -38.98
CA VAL A 169 -1.57 -12.10 -38.81
C VAL A 169 -1.41 -11.69 -37.35
N ASP A 170 -0.19 -11.34 -36.94
CA ASP A 170 0.15 -10.94 -35.58
C ASP A 170 -0.68 -9.76 -35.04
N SER A 171 -1.08 -8.82 -35.89
CA SER A 171 -1.85 -7.63 -35.49
C SER A 171 -3.30 -7.93 -35.10
N GLU A 172 -3.79 -9.13 -35.38
CA GLU A 172 -5.12 -9.60 -34.94
C GLU A 172 -5.07 -10.19 -33.52
N CYS A 173 -3.87 -10.38 -32.97
CA CYS A 173 -3.67 -10.85 -31.60
C CYS A 173 -3.42 -9.68 -30.64
N PRO A 174 -3.79 -9.82 -29.35
CA PRO A 174 -3.29 -8.95 -28.29
C PRO A 174 -1.77 -8.77 -28.35
N PRO A 175 -1.20 -7.60 -28.00
CA PRO A 175 0.22 -7.31 -28.21
C PRO A 175 1.22 -8.35 -27.67
N HIS A 176 0.90 -8.99 -26.54
CA HIS A 176 1.76 -10.01 -25.91
C HIS A 176 1.67 -11.39 -26.60
N LEU A 177 0.77 -11.55 -27.57
CA LEU A 177 0.57 -12.76 -28.34
C LEU A 177 1.02 -12.57 -29.81
N GLN A 178 1.34 -13.67 -30.47
CA GLN A 178 1.69 -13.75 -31.89
C GLN A 178 0.83 -14.80 -32.59
N CYS A 179 0.60 -14.64 -33.89
CA CYS A 179 -0.18 -15.60 -34.63
C CYS A 179 0.68 -16.83 -34.97
N SER A 180 0.27 -17.99 -34.44
CA SER A 180 0.95 -19.25 -34.74
C SER A 180 0.64 -19.75 -36.16
N SER A 181 1.42 -20.72 -36.62
CA SER A 181 1.16 -21.43 -37.89
C SER A 181 -0.21 -22.10 -37.93
N ASP A 182 -0.78 -22.42 -36.76
CA ASP A 182 -2.07 -23.07 -36.61
C ASP A 182 -3.24 -22.07 -36.55
N LYS A 183 -2.98 -20.78 -36.85
CA LYS A 183 -3.96 -19.67 -36.89
C LYS A 183 -4.56 -19.32 -35.54
N VAL A 184 -3.76 -19.52 -34.50
CA VAL A 184 -4.16 -19.25 -33.12
C VAL A 184 -3.16 -18.32 -32.45
N CYS A 185 -3.65 -17.33 -31.69
CA CYS A 185 -2.78 -16.45 -30.93
C CYS A 185 -2.06 -17.23 -29.81
N VAL A 186 -0.73 -17.16 -29.75
CA VAL A 186 0.10 -17.83 -28.75
C VAL A 186 1.09 -16.86 -28.11
N ASP A 187 1.61 -17.19 -26.93
CA ASP A 187 2.56 -16.35 -26.20
C ASP A 187 3.78 -15.99 -27.05
N ARG A 188 4.13 -14.70 -27.08
CA ARG A 188 5.43 -14.28 -27.57
C ARG A 188 6.52 -14.71 -26.61
N ARG A 189 7.76 -14.80 -27.14
CA ARG A 189 8.94 -15.16 -26.35
C ARG A 189 9.13 -14.23 -25.15
N GLN A 190 9.62 -14.80 -24.05
CA GLN A 190 10.16 -14.02 -22.95
C GLN A 190 11.38 -13.22 -23.41
N CYS A 191 11.63 -12.11 -22.74
CA CYS A 191 12.72 -11.20 -23.04
C CYS A 191 13.28 -10.59 -21.77
N THR A 192 14.52 -10.11 -21.86
CA THR A 192 15.09 -9.23 -20.84
C THR A 192 15.15 -7.80 -21.34
N PHE A 193 15.40 -7.58 -22.63
CA PHE A 193 15.50 -6.25 -23.26
C PHE A 193 14.72 -6.19 -24.57
N ASP A 194 14.43 -4.98 -25.04
CA ASP A 194 13.83 -4.76 -26.36
C ASP A 194 14.65 -5.39 -27.49
N ARG A 195 15.99 -5.42 -27.35
CA ARG A 195 16.89 -6.07 -28.32
C ARG A 195 16.68 -7.59 -28.42
N ASP A 196 16.11 -8.19 -27.39
CA ASP A 196 15.76 -9.61 -27.38
C ASP A 196 14.47 -9.84 -28.16
N CYS A 197 13.75 -8.80 -28.58
CA CYS A 197 12.51 -8.85 -29.33
C CYS A 197 12.73 -8.60 -30.84
N GLY A 198 11.74 -8.98 -31.64
CA GLY A 198 11.78 -8.80 -33.10
C GLY A 198 11.64 -7.33 -33.50
N ALA A 199 11.66 -7.05 -34.81
CA ALA A 199 11.30 -5.72 -35.29
C ALA A 199 9.88 -5.36 -34.83
N ASP A 200 9.66 -4.08 -34.51
CA ASP A 200 8.39 -3.53 -34.00
C ASP A 200 7.87 -4.20 -32.73
N GLN A 201 8.79 -4.73 -31.90
CA GLN A 201 8.47 -5.33 -30.61
C GLN A 201 9.30 -4.71 -29.49
N LYS A 202 8.71 -4.61 -28.30
CA LYS A 202 9.39 -4.16 -27.08
C LYS A 202 9.25 -5.19 -25.98
N CYS A 203 10.18 -5.19 -25.04
CA CYS A 203 10.13 -6.05 -23.87
C CYS A 203 9.31 -5.38 -22.77
N ILE A 204 8.05 -5.79 -22.61
CA ILE A 204 7.12 -5.21 -21.64
C ILE A 204 6.75 -6.30 -20.63
N GLY A 205 7.01 -6.05 -19.34
CA GLY A 205 6.70 -7.02 -18.28
C GLY A 205 7.36 -8.40 -18.46
N GLY A 206 8.58 -8.44 -19.05
CA GLY A 206 9.34 -9.68 -19.27
C GLY A 206 8.93 -10.51 -20.50
N GLN A 207 7.99 -10.01 -21.32
CA GLN A 207 7.53 -10.66 -22.55
C GLN A 207 7.66 -9.70 -23.73
N CYS A 208 8.04 -10.22 -24.91
CA CYS A 208 7.99 -9.41 -26.11
C CYS A 208 6.54 -9.06 -26.43
N ALA A 209 6.26 -7.79 -26.68
CA ALA A 209 4.96 -7.30 -27.10
C ALA A 209 5.10 -6.58 -28.44
N PHE A 210 4.17 -6.83 -29.37
CA PHE A 210 4.06 -6.06 -30.60
C PHE A 210 3.74 -4.60 -30.27
N SER A 211 4.67 -3.70 -30.59
CA SER A 211 4.64 -2.29 -30.20
C SER A 211 5.21 -1.44 -31.34
N PRO A 212 4.56 -1.43 -32.52
CA PRO A 212 4.95 -0.55 -33.61
C PRO A 212 4.79 0.92 -33.21
N GLN A 213 5.47 1.79 -33.96
CA GLN A 213 5.29 3.23 -33.83
C GLN A 213 3.86 3.62 -34.23
N CYS A 214 3.26 4.58 -33.52
CA CYS A 214 1.90 5.07 -33.79
C CYS A 214 1.81 6.57 -33.54
N THR A 215 0.76 7.19 -34.08
CA THR A 215 0.42 8.61 -33.79
C THR A 215 -0.98 8.79 -33.22
N VAL A 216 -1.86 7.80 -33.44
CA VAL A 216 -3.24 7.72 -32.96
C VAL A 216 -3.58 6.24 -32.73
N ASP A 217 -4.58 5.96 -31.89
CA ASP A 217 -4.94 4.60 -31.48
C ASP A 217 -5.41 3.72 -32.65
N GLU A 218 -6.53 4.12 -33.28
CA GLU A 218 -7.31 3.24 -34.18
C GLU A 218 -6.60 2.91 -35.50
N ASP A 219 -5.78 3.82 -36.04
CA ASP A 219 -5.22 3.62 -37.39
C ASP A 219 -3.98 2.71 -37.40
N THR A 220 -3.28 2.53 -36.27
CA THR A 220 -1.96 1.86 -36.25
C THR A 220 -1.86 0.67 -35.29
N CYS A 221 -2.61 0.68 -34.18
CA CYS A 221 -2.42 -0.30 -33.09
C CYS A 221 -3.36 -1.51 -33.14
N GLY A 222 -4.48 -1.42 -33.86
CA GLY A 222 -5.51 -2.47 -33.87
C GLY A 222 -6.41 -2.45 -32.64
N PRO A 223 -7.38 -3.39 -32.51
CA PRO A 223 -8.46 -3.30 -31.52
C PRO A 223 -8.04 -3.61 -30.07
N PHE A 224 -6.86 -4.20 -29.87
CA PHE A 224 -6.37 -4.64 -28.54
C PHE A 224 -5.23 -3.76 -28.02
N ALA A 225 -5.00 -2.61 -28.63
CA ALA A 225 -3.92 -1.72 -28.27
C ALA A 225 -4.28 -0.24 -28.42
N GLU A 226 -3.65 0.58 -27.61
CA GLU A 226 -3.74 2.05 -27.62
C GLU A 226 -2.35 2.66 -27.87
N CYS A 227 -2.32 3.87 -28.42
CA CYS A 227 -1.10 4.59 -28.71
C CYS A 227 -0.67 5.42 -27.49
N ILE A 228 0.49 5.09 -26.92
CA ILE A 228 1.05 5.76 -25.75
C ILE A 228 2.49 6.14 -26.05
N GLY A 229 2.84 7.42 -25.94
CA GLY A 229 4.21 7.90 -26.20
C GLY A 229 4.74 7.49 -27.58
N GLY A 230 3.87 7.47 -28.59
CA GLY A 230 4.23 7.13 -29.97
C GLY A 230 4.48 5.64 -30.24
N SER A 231 4.11 4.73 -29.34
CA SER A 231 4.17 3.29 -29.57
C SER A 231 2.88 2.60 -29.13
N CYS A 232 2.53 1.48 -29.76
CA CYS A 232 1.34 0.73 -29.38
C CYS A 232 1.57 -0.08 -28.10
N HIS A 233 0.62 -0.02 -27.18
CA HIS A 233 0.61 -0.75 -25.92
C HIS A 233 -0.74 -1.46 -25.75
N VAL A 234 -0.79 -2.51 -24.93
CA VAL A 234 -2.03 -3.25 -24.67
C VAL A 234 -3.12 -2.31 -24.14
N LEU A 235 -4.32 -2.41 -24.71
CA LEU A 235 -5.49 -1.66 -24.26
C LEU A 235 -5.97 -2.27 -22.93
N LEU A 236 -6.01 -1.45 -21.89
CA LEU A 236 -6.45 -1.82 -20.55
C LEU A 236 -7.51 -0.83 -20.07
N CYS A 237 -8.36 -1.24 -19.12
CA CYS A 237 -9.11 -0.25 -18.35
C CYS A 237 -8.11 0.57 -17.50
N ARG A 238 -8.30 1.89 -17.50
CA ARG A 238 -7.45 2.90 -16.85
C ARG A 238 -8.14 3.56 -15.66
N GLY A 239 -9.35 3.11 -15.30
CA GLY A 239 -10.11 3.57 -14.16
C GLY A 239 -11.56 3.07 -14.23
N PRO A 240 -12.38 3.40 -13.22
CA PRO A 240 -13.75 2.94 -13.13
C PRO A 240 -14.65 3.44 -14.27
N ASN A 241 -14.29 4.55 -14.92
CA ASN A 241 -15.08 5.13 -16.01
C ASN A 241 -14.96 4.35 -17.33
N ASP A 242 -14.00 3.43 -17.43
CA ASP A 242 -13.79 2.63 -18.65
C ASP A 242 -14.63 1.35 -18.65
N CYS A 243 -15.23 1.01 -17.51
CA CYS A 243 -16.02 -0.20 -17.31
C CYS A 243 -17.52 0.08 -17.26
N ALA A 244 -18.33 -0.93 -17.60
CA ALA A 244 -19.78 -0.79 -17.53
C ALA A 244 -20.26 -0.70 -16.08
N GLU A 245 -21.50 -0.26 -15.89
CA GLU A 245 -22.12 -0.20 -14.56
C GLU A 245 -22.10 -1.59 -13.88
N GLY A 246 -21.58 -1.63 -12.65
CA GLY A 246 -21.46 -2.87 -11.87
C GLY A 246 -20.14 -3.62 -12.05
N GLU A 247 -19.31 -3.25 -13.03
CA GLU A 247 -17.97 -3.81 -13.22
C GLU A 247 -16.90 -3.00 -12.49
N LEU A 248 -15.76 -3.64 -12.23
CA LEU A 248 -14.58 -3.06 -11.62
C LEU A 248 -13.42 -3.14 -12.60
N CYS A 249 -12.63 -2.07 -12.67
CA CYS A 249 -11.36 -2.08 -13.37
C CYS A 249 -10.29 -2.73 -12.48
N ASP A 250 -10.17 -4.05 -12.57
CA ASP A 250 -9.27 -4.86 -11.74
C ASP A 250 -8.20 -5.51 -12.62
N ALA A 251 -6.92 -5.33 -12.26
CA ALA A 251 -5.78 -5.82 -13.02
C ALA A 251 -5.79 -5.42 -14.51
N GLY A 252 -6.40 -4.28 -14.85
CA GLY A 252 -6.47 -3.75 -16.22
C GLY A 252 -7.63 -4.32 -17.06
N ARG A 253 -8.56 -5.07 -16.46
CA ARG A 253 -9.77 -5.58 -17.11
C ARG A 253 -11.03 -5.09 -16.40
N CYS A 254 -12.09 -4.92 -17.17
CA CYS A 254 -13.43 -4.77 -16.62
C CYS A 254 -13.98 -6.14 -16.25
N VAL A 255 -14.11 -6.40 -14.95
CA VAL A 255 -14.58 -7.66 -14.41
C VAL A 255 -15.77 -7.41 -13.47
N PRO A 256 -16.74 -8.34 -13.39
CA PRO A 256 -17.69 -8.31 -12.29
C PRO A 256 -16.94 -8.48 -10.96
N PRO A 257 -17.43 -7.91 -9.84
CA PRO A 257 -16.81 -8.11 -8.54
C PRO A 257 -16.72 -9.60 -8.21
N PRO A 258 -15.52 -10.15 -7.94
CA PRO A 258 -15.36 -11.56 -7.59
C PRO A 258 -16.17 -11.94 -6.36
N ALA A 259 -16.58 -13.21 -6.30
CA ALA A 259 -17.21 -13.76 -5.10
C ALA A 259 -16.14 -13.91 -3.98
N THR A 260 -16.46 -13.39 -2.80
CA THR A 260 -15.64 -13.52 -1.58
C THR A 260 -16.55 -13.54 -0.36
N LYS A 261 -16.03 -14.08 0.75
CA LYS A 261 -16.75 -14.21 2.03
C LYS A 261 -15.99 -13.64 3.21
N HIS A 262 -14.88 -12.98 2.94
CA HIS A 262 -14.11 -12.32 3.97
C HIS A 262 -13.88 -10.87 3.57
N CYS A 263 -14.27 -9.98 4.47
CA CYS A 263 -13.94 -8.58 4.35
C CYS A 263 -13.74 -7.96 5.72
N THR A 264 -12.95 -6.89 5.78
CA THR A 264 -12.71 -6.10 6.99
C THR A 264 -12.87 -4.62 6.65
N ILE A 265 -13.43 -3.85 7.59
CA ILE A 265 -13.50 -2.40 7.44
C ILE A 265 -12.08 -1.81 7.55
N ALA A 266 -11.66 -1.02 6.56
CA ALA A 266 -10.34 -0.39 6.49
C ALA A 266 -10.37 1.04 7.03
N THR A 267 -11.48 1.76 6.82
CA THR A 267 -11.70 3.07 7.42
C THR A 267 -11.67 2.98 8.94
N ARG A 268 -11.10 3.99 9.59
CA ARG A 268 -11.15 4.10 11.06
C ARG A 268 -12.26 5.03 11.50
N GLY A 269 -12.85 4.71 12.65
CA GLY A 269 -13.78 5.59 13.34
C GLY A 269 -13.09 6.86 13.87
N GLY A 270 -13.88 7.80 14.38
CA GLY A 270 -13.36 9.04 14.92
C GLY A 270 -14.40 10.14 14.98
N THR A 271 -13.95 11.38 15.00
CA THR A 271 -14.84 12.54 15.12
C THR A 271 -15.26 13.07 13.74
N ILE A 272 -16.56 13.18 13.51
CA ILE A 272 -17.15 13.76 12.30
C ILE A 272 -17.86 15.08 12.61
N ALA A 273 -17.70 16.10 11.75
CA ALA A 273 -18.41 17.36 11.87
C ALA A 273 -19.65 17.38 10.98
N PRO A 274 -20.63 18.24 11.26
CA PRO A 274 -21.75 18.45 10.34
C PRO A 274 -21.29 18.78 8.92
N ASN A 275 -21.91 18.12 7.95
CA ASN A 275 -21.61 18.17 6.50
C ASN A 275 -20.21 17.69 6.09
N GLN A 276 -19.36 17.24 7.02
CA GLN A 276 -18.11 16.59 6.65
C GLN A 276 -18.43 15.29 5.91
N ARG A 277 -17.67 15.03 4.85
CA ARG A 277 -17.67 13.75 4.16
C ARG A 277 -16.42 12.95 4.54
N VAL A 278 -16.62 11.69 4.91
CA VAL A 278 -15.55 10.70 5.12
C VAL A 278 -15.76 9.59 4.12
N ARG A 279 -14.78 9.33 3.25
CA ARG A 279 -14.82 8.18 2.35
C ARG A 279 -14.66 6.90 3.17
N LEU A 280 -15.57 5.96 2.94
CA LEU A 280 -15.57 4.65 3.58
C LEU A 280 -14.91 3.64 2.64
N GLU A 281 -14.04 2.81 3.21
CA GLU A 281 -13.21 1.82 2.55
C GLU A 281 -13.16 0.54 3.39
N ALA A 282 -13.20 -0.59 2.71
CA ALA A 282 -13.07 -1.91 3.28
C ALA A 282 -12.20 -2.74 2.33
N PHE A 283 -11.60 -3.79 2.87
CA PHE A 283 -10.87 -4.77 2.09
C PHE A 283 -11.67 -6.05 2.02
N ALA A 284 -11.74 -6.65 0.85
CA ALA A 284 -12.15 -8.03 0.67
C ALA A 284 -10.91 -8.86 0.34
N TYR A 285 -10.90 -10.12 0.76
CA TYR A 285 -9.78 -11.01 0.53
C TYR A 285 -10.22 -12.45 0.29
N ASP A 286 -9.37 -13.23 -0.37
CA ASP A 286 -9.54 -14.66 -0.57
C ASP A 286 -9.10 -15.46 0.67
N GLN A 287 -9.22 -16.79 0.60
CA GLN A 287 -8.82 -17.73 1.66
C GLN A 287 -7.31 -17.66 2.01
N ASP A 288 -6.47 -17.21 1.07
CA ASP A 288 -5.02 -17.07 1.26
C ASP A 288 -4.65 -15.69 1.84
N GLY A 289 -5.65 -14.81 1.98
CA GLY A 289 -5.54 -13.45 2.47
C GLY A 289 -5.00 -12.48 1.43
N ASN A 290 -5.06 -12.80 0.14
CA ASN A 290 -4.80 -11.85 -0.94
C ASN A 290 -6.00 -10.94 -1.13
N GLY A 291 -5.75 -9.68 -1.48
CA GLY A 291 -6.84 -8.73 -1.70
C GLY A 291 -7.61 -9.05 -2.98
N VAL A 292 -8.93 -8.95 -2.92
CA VAL A 292 -9.80 -9.04 -4.10
C VAL A 292 -10.57 -7.74 -4.28
N ALA A 293 -10.81 -7.34 -5.53
CA ALA A 293 -11.63 -6.17 -5.83
C ALA A 293 -13.07 -6.43 -5.39
N ALA A 294 -13.70 -5.46 -4.74
CA ALA A 294 -15.06 -5.63 -4.25
C ALA A 294 -15.80 -4.30 -4.14
N ASN A 295 -17.12 -4.39 -4.18
CA ASN A 295 -18.02 -3.30 -3.85
C ASN A 295 -18.65 -3.55 -2.48
N PHE A 296 -18.90 -2.46 -1.75
CA PHE A 296 -19.37 -2.52 -0.37
C PHE A 296 -20.64 -1.70 -0.18
N ALA A 297 -21.62 -2.30 0.49
CA ALA A 297 -22.80 -1.61 0.97
C ALA A 297 -22.57 -1.17 2.42
N TRP A 298 -22.76 0.13 2.69
CA TRP A 298 -22.51 0.72 3.99
C TRP A 298 -23.81 1.06 4.72
N ARG A 299 -23.80 0.92 6.05
CA ARG A 299 -24.94 1.26 6.92
C ARG A 299 -24.47 2.07 8.10
N SER A 300 -25.30 3.02 8.52
CA SER A 300 -25.12 3.81 9.74
C SER A 300 -26.27 3.51 10.71
N SER A 301 -25.97 3.25 11.98
CA SER A 301 -26.98 2.97 13.00
C SER A 301 -27.85 4.18 13.34
N GLN A 302 -27.35 5.40 13.09
CA GLN A 302 -28.05 6.67 13.36
C GLN A 302 -27.79 7.69 12.23
N ALA A 303 -28.66 7.71 11.22
CA ALA A 303 -28.52 8.60 10.07
C ALA A 303 -28.59 10.11 10.41
N SER A 304 -29.31 10.49 11.49
CA SER A 304 -29.37 11.87 11.97
C SER A 304 -28.04 12.37 12.56
N VAL A 305 -27.21 11.44 13.07
CA VAL A 305 -25.85 11.69 13.55
C VAL A 305 -24.89 11.68 12.37
N ALA A 306 -24.91 10.66 11.52
CA ALA A 306 -24.23 10.71 10.23
C ALA A 306 -24.87 9.71 9.26
N ALA A 307 -25.12 10.13 8.02
CA ALA A 307 -25.83 9.36 7.00
C ALA A 307 -24.87 8.80 5.96
N ILE A 308 -25.23 7.66 5.36
CA ILE A 308 -24.48 7.07 4.25
C ILE A 308 -24.97 7.67 2.93
N GLU A 309 -24.04 8.16 2.11
CA GLU A 309 -24.28 8.61 0.73
C GLU A 309 -23.26 7.93 -0.20
N GLY A 310 -23.72 6.92 -0.94
CA GLY A 310 -22.82 6.04 -1.70
C GLY A 310 -21.81 5.36 -0.77
N SER A 311 -20.53 5.52 -1.05
CA SER A 311 -19.43 5.03 -0.20
C SER A 311 -18.85 6.10 0.73
N SER A 312 -19.65 7.11 1.11
CA SER A 312 -19.22 8.16 2.03
C SER A 312 -20.16 8.26 3.23
N LEU A 313 -19.59 8.51 4.40
CA LEU A 313 -20.32 8.94 5.58
C LEU A 313 -20.38 10.46 5.62
N VAL A 314 -21.58 11.02 5.76
CA VAL A 314 -21.82 12.47 5.84
C VAL A 314 -22.33 12.84 7.22
N GLY A 315 -21.61 13.71 7.92
CA GLY A 315 -22.00 14.15 9.26
C GLY A 315 -23.32 14.91 9.26
N GLY A 316 -24.27 14.51 10.09
CA GLY A 316 -25.51 15.22 10.33
C GLY A 316 -25.34 16.45 11.22
N THR A 317 -26.43 17.14 11.55
CA THR A 317 -26.41 18.28 12.48
C THR A 317 -26.58 17.88 13.94
N THR A 318 -27.00 16.63 14.20
CA THR A 318 -27.23 16.12 15.56
C THR A 318 -25.93 15.58 16.14
N ALA A 319 -25.54 16.10 17.30
CA ALA A 319 -24.44 15.52 18.06
C ALA A 319 -24.84 14.14 18.59
N GLY A 320 -23.91 13.19 18.60
CA GLY A 320 -24.17 11.82 19.03
C GLY A 320 -23.16 10.85 18.46
N GLU A 321 -23.42 9.56 18.62
CA GLU A 321 -22.54 8.50 18.15
C GLU A 321 -23.30 7.60 17.19
N THR A 322 -22.67 7.24 16.08
CA THR A 322 -23.20 6.23 15.16
C THR A 322 -22.16 5.15 14.93
N THR A 323 -22.65 3.92 14.77
CA THR A 323 -21.84 2.78 14.36
C THR A 323 -22.06 2.55 12.88
N VAL A 324 -20.97 2.44 12.14
CA VAL A 324 -20.95 2.14 10.71
C VAL A 324 -20.49 0.70 10.50
N THR A 325 -21.24 0.00 9.67
CA THR A 325 -20.99 -1.39 9.25
C THR A 325 -20.95 -1.46 7.73
N ALA A 326 -20.29 -2.49 7.22
CA ALA A 326 -20.18 -2.77 5.79
C ALA A 326 -20.60 -4.22 5.52
N SER A 327 -21.17 -4.45 4.34
CA SER A 327 -21.31 -5.78 3.77
C SER A 327 -20.84 -5.78 2.32
N LEU A 328 -20.45 -6.95 1.81
CA LEU A 328 -20.23 -7.13 0.38
C LEU A 328 -21.54 -6.85 -0.37
N SER A 329 -21.43 -6.21 -1.53
CA SER A 329 -22.60 -5.94 -2.39
C SER A 329 -22.75 -6.95 -3.54
N SER A 330 -21.75 -7.81 -3.77
CA SER A 330 -21.82 -8.92 -4.72
C SER A 330 -22.19 -10.23 -4.00
N GLY A 331 -23.14 -10.98 -4.57
CA GLY A 331 -23.62 -12.23 -3.98
C GLY A 331 -24.51 -12.04 -2.74
N GLU A 332 -24.54 -13.04 -1.86
CA GLU A 332 -25.19 -12.92 -0.55
C GLU A 332 -24.45 -11.86 0.31
N PRO A 333 -25.17 -11.00 1.05
CA PRO A 333 -24.57 -9.91 1.80
C PRO A 333 -23.78 -10.44 3.00
N VAL A 334 -22.50 -10.71 2.80
CA VAL A 334 -21.54 -11.05 3.85
C VAL A 334 -21.22 -9.80 4.64
N GLN A 335 -21.45 -9.83 5.96
CA GLN A 335 -21.05 -8.74 6.85
C GLN A 335 -19.53 -8.71 6.98
N CYS A 336 -18.93 -7.55 6.76
CA CYS A 336 -17.51 -7.38 6.99
C CYS A 336 -17.21 -7.41 8.48
N GLU A 337 -16.05 -7.98 8.80
CA GLU A 337 -15.51 -7.99 10.14
C GLU A 337 -15.30 -6.56 10.66
N GLY A 338 -15.68 -6.38 11.92
CA GLY A 338 -15.57 -5.12 12.63
C GLY A 338 -16.75 -4.18 12.43
N SER A 339 -16.73 -3.12 13.23
CA SER A 339 -17.63 -1.98 13.11
C SER A 339 -16.87 -0.74 13.55
N ILE A 340 -17.20 0.41 12.97
CA ILE A 340 -16.46 1.64 13.25
C ILE A 340 -17.39 2.69 13.82
N LYS A 341 -16.94 3.31 14.91
CA LYS A 341 -17.72 4.28 15.64
C LYS A 341 -17.33 5.70 15.22
N PHE A 342 -18.32 6.49 14.86
CA PHE A 342 -18.15 7.92 14.63
C PHE A 342 -18.90 8.73 15.68
N THR A 343 -18.23 9.74 16.22
CA THR A 343 -18.82 10.71 17.13
C THR A 343 -19.05 12.01 16.37
N ASN A 344 -20.30 12.37 16.16
CA ASN A 344 -20.65 13.69 15.66
C ASN A 344 -20.65 14.70 16.80
N VAL A 345 -19.87 15.76 16.64
CA VAL A 345 -19.70 16.82 17.65
C VAL A 345 -20.71 17.96 17.52
N GLY A 346 -21.66 17.84 16.59
CA GLY A 346 -22.73 18.79 16.35
C GLY A 346 -22.24 20.13 15.79
N LEU A 347 -23.16 21.10 15.77
CA LEU A 347 -22.89 22.46 15.30
C LEU A 347 -21.98 23.23 16.28
N VAL A 348 -21.06 24.02 15.72
CA VAL A 348 -20.27 24.97 16.50
C VAL A 348 -21.18 26.10 17.00
N GLN A 349 -21.08 26.46 18.28
CA GLN A 349 -21.89 27.54 18.85
C GLN A 349 -21.47 28.89 18.26
N PRO A 350 -22.40 29.82 18.01
CA PRO A 350 -22.06 31.17 17.56
C PRO A 350 -21.08 31.86 18.50
N GLY A 351 -20.01 32.46 17.94
CA GLY A 351 -18.96 33.15 18.72
C GLY A 351 -17.91 32.22 19.35
N SER A 352 -18.01 30.91 19.12
CA SER A 352 -16.98 29.95 19.55
C SER A 352 -16.10 29.51 18.37
N LEU A 353 -14.85 29.20 18.70
CA LEU A 353 -13.91 28.48 17.85
C LEU A 353 -13.79 27.05 18.39
N ARG A 354 -14.02 26.06 17.53
CA ARG A 354 -13.74 24.65 17.81
C ARG A 354 -12.46 24.24 17.12
N VAL A 355 -11.54 23.63 17.87
CA VAL A 355 -10.34 22.99 17.34
C VAL A 355 -10.41 21.50 17.66
N LEU A 356 -10.50 20.67 16.63
CA LEU A 356 -10.41 19.22 16.71
C LEU A 356 -8.99 18.78 16.39
N VAL A 357 -8.33 18.16 17.36
CA VAL A 357 -6.99 17.59 17.23
C VAL A 357 -7.10 16.07 17.10
N SER A 358 -6.48 15.53 16.06
CA SER A 358 -6.52 14.10 15.75
C SER A 358 -5.16 13.59 15.32
N HIS A 359 -4.93 12.30 15.42
CA HIS A 359 -3.73 11.65 14.91
C HIS A 359 -3.78 11.63 13.38
N ALA A 360 -2.73 12.09 12.71
CA ALA A 360 -2.73 12.28 11.25
C ALA A 360 -2.94 10.99 10.45
N GLU A 361 -2.40 9.87 10.95
CA GLU A 361 -2.39 8.59 10.23
C GLU A 361 -3.62 7.73 10.50
N ASN A 362 -4.15 7.74 11.73
CA ASN A 362 -5.27 6.88 12.15
C ASN A 362 -6.56 7.64 12.50
N GLN A 363 -6.53 8.97 12.48
CA GLN A 363 -7.66 9.88 12.73
C GLN A 363 -8.30 9.76 14.13
N THR A 364 -7.67 9.03 15.06
CA THR A 364 -8.15 8.97 16.44
C THR A 364 -7.99 10.32 17.15
N PRO A 365 -8.87 10.66 18.10
CA PRO A 365 -8.76 11.93 18.81
C PRO A 365 -7.53 12.00 19.71
N VAL A 366 -6.88 13.17 19.77
CA VAL A 366 -5.73 13.40 20.66
C VAL A 366 -6.19 14.21 21.86
N ALA A 367 -6.29 13.56 23.02
CA ALA A 367 -6.62 14.20 24.29
C ALA A 367 -5.42 14.93 24.91
N ASN A 368 -5.69 15.94 25.74
CA ASN A 368 -4.69 16.75 26.45
C ASN A 368 -3.67 17.48 25.55
N ALA A 369 -3.94 17.60 24.24
CA ALA A 369 -3.18 18.47 23.37
C ALA A 369 -3.43 19.93 23.79
N ARG A 370 -2.35 20.72 23.86
CA ARG A 370 -2.42 22.14 24.23
C ARG A 370 -2.65 22.97 22.97
N VAL A 371 -3.82 23.56 22.86
CA VAL A 371 -4.22 24.46 21.77
C VAL A 371 -4.01 25.90 22.23
N ILE A 372 -3.23 26.66 21.46
CA ILE A 372 -2.92 28.06 21.73
C ILE A 372 -3.34 28.89 20.52
N VAL A 373 -4.12 29.94 20.75
CA VAL A 373 -4.58 30.86 19.69
C VAL A 373 -3.97 32.24 19.91
N ASN A 374 -3.30 32.77 18.88
CA ASN A 374 -2.61 34.08 18.91
C ASN A 374 -1.66 34.27 20.12
N GLY A 375 -0.93 33.21 20.50
CA GLY A 375 -0.05 33.24 21.67
C GLY A 375 -0.75 33.39 23.03
N GLY A 376 -2.08 33.17 23.08
CA GLY A 376 -2.88 33.26 24.29
C GLY A 376 -2.66 32.11 25.28
N GLN A 377 -3.60 31.95 26.21
CA GLN A 377 -3.58 30.84 27.17
C GLN A 377 -3.86 29.50 26.47
N ALA A 378 -3.12 28.46 26.88
CA ALA A 378 -3.32 27.11 26.36
C ALA A 378 -4.62 26.50 26.87
N VAL A 379 -5.39 25.91 25.96
CA VAL A 379 -6.59 25.13 26.26
C VAL A 379 -6.31 23.67 25.92
N GLY A 380 -6.52 22.77 26.87
CA GLY A 380 -6.36 21.33 26.66
C GLY A 380 -7.52 20.74 25.86
N THR A 381 -7.24 19.78 24.97
CA THR A 381 -8.28 18.99 24.32
C THR A 381 -8.89 17.96 25.25
N ASP A 382 -10.19 17.69 25.09
CA ASP A 382 -10.90 16.62 25.81
C ASP A 382 -10.64 15.22 25.21
N ALA A 383 -11.35 14.21 25.71
CA ALA A 383 -11.25 12.83 25.23
C ALA A 383 -11.65 12.64 23.75
N ASN A 384 -12.42 13.56 23.18
CA ASN A 384 -12.80 13.58 21.77
C ASN A 384 -11.86 14.47 20.94
N GLY A 385 -10.74 14.91 21.52
CA GLY A 385 -9.74 15.75 20.87
C GLY A 385 -10.21 17.18 20.66
N LEU A 386 -11.23 17.64 21.37
CA LEU A 386 -11.82 18.97 21.17
C LEU A 386 -11.28 20.00 22.15
N ALA A 387 -10.92 21.16 21.64
CA ALA A 387 -10.77 22.39 22.40
C ALA A 387 -11.80 23.42 21.92
N ILE A 388 -12.54 24.02 22.85
CA ILE A 388 -13.49 25.10 22.57
C ILE A 388 -12.94 26.40 23.14
N LEU A 389 -12.80 27.41 22.28
CA LEU A 389 -12.23 28.72 22.60
C LEU A 389 -13.19 29.83 22.17
N ALA A 390 -12.93 31.05 22.66
CA ALA A 390 -13.59 32.25 22.12
C ALA A 390 -13.08 32.51 20.69
N LEU A 391 -13.98 32.81 19.77
CA LEU A 391 -13.62 33.12 18.39
C LEU A 391 -12.84 34.46 18.33
N PRO A 392 -11.61 34.48 17.78
CA PRO A 392 -10.86 35.72 17.59
C PRO A 392 -11.51 36.67 16.58
N GLN A 393 -11.14 37.96 16.65
CA GLN A 393 -11.52 38.93 15.62
C GLN A 393 -10.53 38.85 14.45
N GLY A 394 -11.06 38.59 13.24
CA GLY A 394 -10.24 38.47 12.02
C GLY A 394 -9.44 37.16 11.95
N PRO A 395 -8.55 37.03 10.95
CA PRO A 395 -7.69 35.86 10.81
C PRO A 395 -6.77 35.67 12.01
N PHE A 396 -6.52 34.42 12.40
CA PHE A 396 -5.76 34.07 13.59
C PHE A 396 -4.73 32.96 13.33
N GLU A 397 -3.84 32.78 14.29
CA GLU A 397 -2.92 31.66 14.38
C GLU A 397 -3.41 30.63 15.39
N VAL A 398 -3.30 29.34 15.06
CA VAL A 398 -3.49 28.22 15.99
C VAL A 398 -2.21 27.42 16.07
N SER A 399 -1.70 27.20 17.28
CA SER A 399 -0.60 26.29 17.56
C SER A 399 -1.07 25.14 18.43
N VAL A 400 -0.65 23.91 18.12
CA VAL A 400 -1.01 22.70 18.87
C VAL A 400 0.26 21.95 19.28
N PHE A 401 0.35 21.64 20.57
CA PHE A 401 1.47 20.92 21.17
C PHE A 401 0.95 19.72 21.96
N ALA A 402 1.49 18.53 21.68
CA ALA A 402 1.21 17.31 22.41
C ALA A 402 2.50 16.47 22.56
N ASP A 403 2.69 15.83 23.70
CA ASP A 403 3.97 15.17 24.02
C ASP A 403 4.26 13.95 23.15
N ALA A 404 3.26 13.21 22.68
CA ALA A 404 3.49 12.06 21.80
C ALA A 404 3.63 12.45 20.31
N PHE A 405 3.57 13.74 19.96
CA PHE A 405 3.38 14.20 18.59
C PHE A 405 4.34 15.33 18.19
N ASN A 406 4.47 15.52 16.88
CA ASN A 406 5.09 16.71 16.30
C ASN A 406 4.21 17.93 16.51
N TYR A 407 4.82 19.11 16.47
CA TYR A 407 4.11 20.37 16.66
C TYR A 407 3.57 20.88 15.34
N ILE A 408 2.48 21.62 15.42
CA ILE A 408 1.92 22.28 14.26
C ILE A 408 1.42 23.67 14.63
N THR A 409 1.70 24.62 13.75
CA THR A 409 1.16 25.97 13.80
C THR A 409 0.54 26.28 12.44
N ILE A 410 -0.61 26.94 12.44
CA ILE A 410 -1.34 27.31 11.22
C ILE A 410 -1.71 28.79 11.34
N GLN A 411 -1.27 29.60 10.39
CA GLN A 411 -1.38 31.07 10.41
C GLN A 411 -2.32 31.61 9.36
N GLY A 412 -3.20 32.53 9.74
CA GLY A 412 -4.16 33.15 8.82
C GLY A 412 -5.46 32.36 8.67
N VAL A 413 -5.80 31.56 9.68
CA VAL A 413 -7.06 30.80 9.74
C VAL A 413 -8.21 31.77 9.98
N SER A 414 -9.30 31.62 9.24
CA SER A 414 -10.56 32.35 9.48
C SER A 414 -11.74 31.39 9.75
N ALA A 415 -11.50 30.08 9.67
CA ALA A 415 -12.47 29.04 10.00
C ALA A 415 -12.86 29.01 11.49
N HIS A 416 -14.13 28.69 11.79
CA HIS A 416 -14.61 28.54 13.18
C HIS A 416 -14.59 27.09 13.66
N ASP A 417 -14.47 26.14 12.75
CA ASP A 417 -14.35 24.71 13.02
C ASP A 417 -13.08 24.21 12.34
N VAL A 418 -12.02 24.09 13.13
CA VAL A 418 -10.64 23.86 12.68
C VAL A 418 -10.23 22.45 13.04
N ARG A 419 -9.63 21.74 12.09
CA ARG A 419 -9.12 20.38 12.24
C ARG A 419 -7.61 20.37 12.07
N ILE A 420 -6.95 19.76 13.03
CA ILE A 420 -5.49 19.75 13.10
C ILE A 420 -5.04 18.29 13.26
N PRO A 421 -4.56 17.66 12.17
CA PRO A 421 -3.91 16.36 12.25
C PRO A 421 -2.49 16.52 12.82
N LEU A 422 -2.14 15.71 13.80
CA LEU A 422 -0.81 15.63 14.39
C LEU A 422 -0.10 14.36 13.95
N ASN A 423 1.09 14.52 13.37
CA ASN A 423 1.97 13.41 13.06
C ASN A 423 2.63 12.90 14.35
N PRO A 424 2.74 11.58 14.55
CA PRO A 424 3.48 11.01 15.67
C PRO A 424 4.91 11.54 15.72
N ARG A 425 5.45 11.56 16.92
CA ARG A 425 6.85 11.91 17.16
C ARG A 425 7.78 11.09 16.25
N ALA A 426 8.63 11.75 15.47
CA ALA A 426 9.66 11.08 14.67
C ALA A 426 10.73 10.45 15.59
N GLY A 427 11.36 9.35 15.17
CA GLY A 427 12.41 8.68 15.94
C GLY A 427 11.87 7.62 16.91
N THR A 428 12.03 7.83 18.22
CA THR A 428 11.85 6.81 19.29
C THR A 428 10.41 6.35 19.57
N GLY A 429 9.42 6.91 18.87
CA GLY A 429 8.02 6.54 19.02
C GLY A 429 7.71 5.10 18.55
N PRO A 430 6.56 4.54 18.95
CA PRO A 430 6.08 3.29 18.39
C PRO A 430 6.00 3.33 16.86
N VAL A 431 6.20 2.18 16.23
CA VAL A 431 6.21 2.02 14.78
C VAL A 431 5.59 0.67 14.43
N ALA A 432 4.81 0.63 13.35
CA ALA A 432 4.29 -0.61 12.78
C ALA A 432 5.15 -1.04 11.59
N GLY A 433 4.92 -2.23 11.07
CA GLY A 433 5.67 -2.69 9.91
C GLY A 433 5.44 -4.16 9.60
N LEU A 434 6.22 -4.67 8.67
CA LEU A 434 6.22 -6.07 8.28
C LEU A 434 7.62 -6.50 7.83
N THR A 435 7.88 -7.80 7.90
CA THR A 435 9.08 -8.42 7.34
C THR A 435 8.70 -9.62 6.49
N GLY A 436 9.61 -10.11 5.65
CA GLY A 436 9.36 -11.33 4.92
C GLY A 436 10.23 -11.51 3.70
N GLN A 437 9.84 -12.44 2.83
CA GLN A 437 10.54 -12.79 1.61
C GLN A 437 9.62 -12.71 0.39
N PHE A 438 10.22 -12.77 -0.78
CA PHE A 438 9.50 -12.93 -2.04
C PHE A 438 9.48 -14.40 -2.44
N ASP A 439 8.30 -14.96 -2.67
CA ASP A 439 8.15 -16.20 -3.41
C ASP A 439 8.26 -15.87 -4.91
N THR A 440 9.33 -16.37 -5.53
CA THR A 440 9.64 -16.12 -6.94
C THR A 440 9.03 -17.15 -7.90
N SER A 441 8.14 -18.02 -7.41
CA SER A 441 7.52 -19.11 -8.19
C SER A 441 6.68 -18.62 -9.37
N ARG A 442 6.09 -17.42 -9.26
CA ARG A 442 5.24 -16.80 -10.29
C ARG A 442 5.96 -15.72 -11.11
N ILE A 443 7.24 -15.46 -10.83
CA ILE A 443 8.06 -14.48 -11.56
C ILE A 443 8.46 -15.08 -12.92
N THR A 444 8.20 -14.32 -13.98
CA THR A 444 8.43 -14.72 -15.38
C THR A 444 9.74 -14.17 -15.95
N SER A 445 10.33 -13.16 -15.31
CA SER A 445 11.67 -12.67 -15.65
C SER A 445 12.77 -13.72 -15.39
N SER A 446 13.85 -13.64 -16.15
CA SER A 446 14.97 -14.61 -16.09
C SER A 446 16.27 -13.93 -15.66
N GLY A 447 17.11 -14.64 -14.91
CA GLY A 447 18.38 -14.11 -14.40
C GLY A 447 18.92 -14.88 -13.20
N ASP A 448 20.18 -14.60 -12.86
CA ASP A 448 20.92 -15.27 -11.78
C ASP A 448 20.67 -14.62 -10.41
N VAL A 449 20.22 -13.37 -10.41
CA VAL A 449 20.02 -12.54 -9.21
C VAL A 449 18.57 -12.11 -9.12
N THR A 450 17.94 -12.38 -7.97
CA THR A 450 16.64 -11.83 -7.60
C THR A 450 16.85 -10.46 -6.96
N ILE A 451 16.13 -9.46 -7.47
CA ILE A 451 16.04 -8.13 -6.90
C ILE A 451 14.58 -7.87 -6.61
N GLY A 452 14.31 -7.21 -5.48
CA GLY A 452 12.97 -6.79 -5.15
C GLY A 452 12.95 -5.60 -4.21
N LEU A 453 11.81 -4.95 -4.15
CA LEU A 453 11.48 -3.86 -3.24
C LEU A 453 10.11 -4.14 -2.65
N ALA A 454 10.04 -4.24 -1.33
CA ALA A 454 8.80 -4.34 -0.59
C ALA A 454 8.54 -3.04 0.19
N GLY A 455 7.26 -2.76 0.40
CA GLY A 455 6.81 -1.65 1.21
C GLY A 455 5.41 -1.89 1.77
N ALA A 456 4.91 -0.89 2.49
CA ALA A 456 3.53 -0.78 2.87
C ALA A 456 2.96 0.51 2.29
N SER A 457 1.63 0.59 2.22
CA SER A 457 0.96 1.80 1.78
C SER A 457 1.37 2.98 2.67
N LEU A 458 1.70 4.11 2.02
CA LEU A 458 2.19 5.30 2.69
C LEU A 458 0.98 6.05 3.26
N ALA A 459 0.82 5.98 4.58
CA ALA A 459 -0.20 6.74 5.27
C ALA A 459 0.11 8.24 5.27
N GLY A 460 -0.95 9.05 5.31
CA GLY A 460 -0.83 10.51 5.27
C GLY A 460 -1.02 11.08 3.87
N GLY A 461 -0.55 12.31 3.66
CA GLY A 461 -0.65 13.01 2.38
C GLY A 461 0.57 12.82 1.50
N SER A 462 0.41 12.96 0.19
CA SER A 462 1.53 12.90 -0.78
C SER A 462 2.62 13.96 -0.57
N LEU A 463 2.37 14.99 0.25
CA LEU A 463 3.38 15.99 0.66
C LEU A 463 4.36 15.49 1.73
N ASP A 464 4.07 14.34 2.36
CA ASP A 464 4.93 13.69 3.36
C ASP A 464 5.67 12.48 2.78
N ILE A 465 5.71 12.36 1.46
CA ILE A 465 6.52 11.36 0.78
C ILE A 465 8.00 11.75 0.91
N ASP A 466 8.78 10.74 1.26
CA ASP A 466 10.23 10.76 1.39
C ASP A 466 10.73 9.44 0.80
N LEU A 467 11.83 9.47 0.05
CA LEU A 467 12.45 8.28 -0.52
C LEU A 467 12.80 7.24 0.57
N THR A 468 13.14 7.69 1.78
CA THR A 468 13.39 6.80 2.92
C THR A 468 12.12 6.04 3.35
N ARG A 469 10.95 6.67 3.26
CA ARG A 469 9.66 6.00 3.52
C ARG A 469 9.29 5.02 2.41
N LEU A 470 9.71 5.30 1.17
CA LEU A 470 9.46 4.43 0.02
C LEU A 470 10.39 3.20 -0.01
N LEU A 471 11.67 3.38 0.32
CA LEU A 471 12.71 2.35 0.20
C LEU A 471 13.05 1.65 1.52
N GLY A 472 12.75 2.28 2.66
CA GLY A 472 13.06 1.80 4.02
C GLY A 472 14.36 2.36 4.60
N GLU A 473 14.50 2.25 5.93
CA GLU A 473 15.72 2.60 6.68
C GLU A 473 16.90 1.74 6.18
N PRO A 474 18.15 2.25 6.17
CA PRO A 474 19.28 1.54 5.60
C PRO A 474 19.69 0.34 6.46
N PHE A 475 19.96 -0.77 5.79
CA PHE A 475 20.53 -2.00 6.34
C PHE A 475 21.88 -2.27 5.68
N VAL A 476 22.82 -2.81 6.44
CA VAL A 476 24.15 -3.12 5.94
C VAL A 476 24.27 -4.61 5.70
N GLY A 477 24.29 -5.00 4.43
CA GLY A 477 24.56 -6.38 4.02
C GLY A 477 26.06 -6.61 3.80
N SER A 478 26.49 -7.88 3.80
CA SER A 478 27.88 -8.23 3.46
C SER A 478 27.91 -9.32 2.39
N VAL A 479 28.77 -9.15 1.39
CA VAL A 479 29.00 -10.14 0.34
C VAL A 479 30.41 -10.68 0.45
N GLN A 480 30.53 -12.01 0.50
CA GLN A 480 31.82 -12.69 0.48
C GLN A 480 32.13 -13.12 -0.96
N ILE A 481 33.06 -12.41 -1.62
CA ILE A 481 33.57 -12.83 -2.94
C ILE A 481 34.78 -13.74 -2.73
N PRO A 482 34.81 -14.97 -3.28
CA PRO A 482 35.96 -15.86 -3.18
C PRO A 482 37.26 -15.19 -3.64
N GLY A 483 38.29 -15.22 -2.79
CA GLY A 483 39.57 -14.57 -3.08
C GLY A 483 39.63 -13.07 -2.75
N GLN A 484 38.55 -12.47 -2.24
CA GLN A 484 38.51 -11.10 -1.71
C GLN A 484 37.97 -11.08 -0.26
N SER A 485 38.26 -10.00 0.46
CA SER A 485 37.66 -9.73 1.76
C SER A 485 36.16 -9.49 1.62
N ALA A 486 35.40 -9.71 2.70
CA ALA A 486 33.98 -9.36 2.74
C ALA A 486 33.83 -7.85 2.46
N THR A 487 32.94 -7.50 1.53
CA THR A 487 32.62 -6.10 1.23
C THR A 487 31.24 -5.81 1.78
N SER A 488 31.11 -4.71 2.52
CA SER A 488 29.86 -4.23 3.08
C SER A 488 29.10 -3.37 2.06
N PHE A 489 27.78 -3.52 2.00
CA PHE A 489 26.93 -2.79 1.07
C PHE A 489 25.65 -2.29 1.78
N PRO A 490 25.41 -0.97 1.86
CA PRO A 490 24.17 -0.45 2.40
C PRO A 490 23.02 -0.66 1.39
N LEU A 491 21.96 -1.34 1.82
CA LEU A 491 20.70 -1.51 1.10
C LEU A 491 19.54 -0.96 1.91
N PRO A 492 18.60 -0.21 1.31
CA PRO A 492 17.37 0.16 2.00
C PRO A 492 16.60 -1.05 2.53
N GLY A 493 15.90 -0.89 3.65
CA GLY A 493 15.21 -1.94 4.39
C GLY A 493 14.26 -2.77 3.54
N GLY A 494 13.51 -2.12 2.64
CA GLY A 494 12.59 -2.76 1.71
C GLY A 494 13.25 -3.49 0.54
N VAL A 495 14.51 -3.18 0.20
CA VAL A 495 15.21 -3.76 -0.97
C VAL A 495 15.84 -5.11 -0.61
N ILE A 496 15.60 -6.14 -1.42
CA ILE A 496 16.28 -7.44 -1.33
C ILE A 496 17.18 -7.68 -2.55
N ALA A 497 18.26 -8.43 -2.34
CA ALA A 497 19.17 -8.83 -3.40
C ALA A 497 19.86 -10.15 -3.02
N TYR A 498 19.54 -11.22 -3.74
CA TYR A 498 20.15 -12.53 -3.55
C TYR A 498 20.12 -13.38 -4.83
N GLY A 499 20.98 -14.38 -4.94
CA GLY A 499 21.12 -15.20 -6.13
C GLY A 499 22.31 -16.16 -6.06
N ALA A 500 22.60 -16.81 -7.17
CA ALA A 500 23.77 -17.68 -7.30
C ALA A 500 24.45 -17.41 -8.64
N VAL A 501 25.74 -17.09 -8.62
CA VAL A 501 26.49 -16.71 -9.81
C VAL A 501 27.79 -17.51 -9.88
N PHE A 502 28.06 -18.16 -11.02
CA PHE A 502 29.26 -18.96 -11.26
C PHE A 502 29.53 -20.04 -10.19
N GLY A 503 28.48 -20.56 -9.56
CA GLY A 503 28.58 -21.54 -8.46
C GLY A 503 28.80 -20.94 -7.07
N PHE A 504 28.84 -19.60 -6.95
CA PHE A 504 28.93 -18.88 -5.67
C PHE A 504 27.58 -18.30 -5.27
N GLN A 505 27.27 -18.28 -3.98
CA GLN A 505 26.08 -17.61 -3.47
C GLN A 505 26.35 -16.11 -3.40
N PHE A 506 25.48 -15.33 -4.04
CA PHE A 506 25.40 -13.88 -3.90
C PHE A 506 24.23 -13.59 -2.97
N ASP A 507 24.49 -13.25 -1.71
CA ASP A 507 23.43 -13.10 -0.71
C ASP A 507 23.67 -11.83 0.09
N VAL A 508 23.13 -10.71 -0.39
CA VAL A 508 23.24 -9.42 0.32
C VAL A 508 22.17 -9.35 1.40
N LYS A 509 20.92 -9.59 1.00
CA LYS A 509 19.76 -9.58 1.89
C LYS A 509 18.57 -10.32 1.25
N ARG A 510 18.03 -11.32 1.93
CA ARG A 510 16.81 -12.07 1.50
C ARG A 510 15.52 -11.54 2.09
N ASN A 511 15.59 -11.00 3.30
CA ASN A 511 14.42 -10.49 4.00
C ASN A 511 14.30 -9.00 3.78
N TYR A 512 13.10 -8.55 3.45
CA TYR A 512 12.79 -7.12 3.53
C TYR A 512 12.37 -6.76 4.96
N PHE A 513 12.58 -5.49 5.30
CA PHE A 513 12.27 -4.89 6.59
C PHE A 513 11.56 -3.56 6.34
N VAL A 514 10.23 -3.57 6.48
CA VAL A 514 9.37 -2.44 6.13
C VAL A 514 8.83 -1.79 7.39
N ASN A 515 8.97 -0.47 7.45
CA ASN A 515 8.33 0.37 8.45
C ASN A 515 7.04 0.95 7.86
N SER A 516 6.00 1.07 8.67
CA SER A 516 4.72 1.63 8.26
C SER A 516 3.99 2.24 9.45
N SER A 517 2.91 2.96 9.14
CA SER A 517 1.91 3.37 10.12
C SER A 517 0.98 2.20 10.47
N ASP A 518 0.43 2.23 11.67
CA ASP A 518 -0.52 1.23 12.13
C ASP A 518 -1.86 1.26 11.35
N GLY A 519 -2.65 0.19 11.49
CA GLY A 519 -4.00 0.03 10.95
C GLY A 519 -4.09 -0.71 9.63
N ALA A 520 -5.24 -0.55 8.98
CA ALA A 520 -5.47 -1.05 7.65
C ALA A 520 -4.47 -0.42 6.66
N ARG A 521 -3.60 -1.25 6.11
CA ARG A 521 -2.57 -0.92 5.12
C ARG A 521 -2.63 -1.92 3.99
N VAL A 522 -1.99 -1.59 2.88
CA VAL A 522 -1.70 -2.56 1.82
C VAL A 522 -0.19 -2.76 1.77
N GLY A 523 0.25 -3.95 2.15
CA GLY A 523 1.61 -4.39 1.87
C GLY A 523 1.76 -4.57 0.36
N TRP A 524 2.88 -4.13 -0.21
CA TRP A 524 3.14 -4.25 -1.64
C TRP A 524 4.58 -4.67 -1.90
N GLY A 525 4.83 -5.25 -3.07
CA GLY A 525 6.18 -5.56 -3.48
C GLY A 525 6.35 -5.70 -4.98
N LEU A 526 7.52 -5.31 -5.47
CA LEU A 526 8.00 -5.49 -6.82
C LEU A 526 9.19 -6.43 -6.78
N ALA A 527 9.19 -7.53 -7.52
CA ALA A 527 10.40 -8.35 -7.65
C ALA A 527 10.53 -9.02 -9.02
N GLY A 528 11.77 -9.28 -9.40
CA GLY A 528 12.12 -9.96 -10.64
C GLY A 528 13.53 -10.54 -10.60
N LYS A 529 13.86 -11.29 -11.64
CA LYS A 529 15.19 -11.87 -11.84
C LYS A 529 15.94 -11.07 -12.90
N VAL A 530 17.22 -10.81 -12.63
CA VAL A 530 18.11 -10.01 -13.47
C VAL A 530 19.40 -10.79 -13.74
N PRO A 531 19.86 -10.88 -15.00
CA PRO A 531 21.17 -11.47 -15.31
C PRO A 531 22.31 -10.68 -14.68
N LEU A 532 23.33 -11.34 -14.12
CA LEU A 532 24.41 -10.64 -13.40
C LEU A 532 25.11 -9.59 -14.28
N ASN A 533 25.27 -9.86 -15.58
CA ASN A 533 25.95 -8.94 -16.50
C ASN A 533 25.36 -7.52 -16.52
N GLN A 534 24.09 -7.35 -16.13
CA GLN A 534 23.44 -6.05 -15.99
C GLN A 534 23.79 -5.33 -14.69
N LEU A 535 24.17 -6.10 -13.67
CA LEU A 535 24.57 -5.56 -12.36
C LEU A 535 26.08 -5.30 -12.30
N ILE A 536 26.88 -5.91 -13.18
CA ILE A 536 28.34 -5.70 -13.25
C ILE A 536 28.73 -4.21 -13.30
N PRO A 537 28.11 -3.35 -14.13
CA PRO A 537 28.44 -1.92 -14.14
C PRO A 537 28.35 -1.25 -12.77
N LEU A 538 27.41 -1.70 -11.92
CA LEU A 538 27.22 -1.20 -10.55
C LEU A 538 28.38 -1.59 -9.62
N PHE A 539 29.08 -2.69 -9.92
CA PHE A 539 30.15 -3.24 -9.08
C PHE A 539 31.56 -2.91 -9.58
N THR A 540 31.76 -2.64 -10.87
CA THR A 540 33.09 -2.42 -11.46
C THR A 540 33.54 -0.96 -11.47
N GLY A 541 32.63 -0.01 -11.25
CA GLY A 541 32.89 1.43 -11.40
C GLY A 541 33.44 2.18 -10.18
N GLY A 542 33.74 1.49 -9.06
CA GLY A 542 34.23 2.17 -7.85
C GLY A 542 33.20 3.09 -7.17
N GLY A 543 31.91 2.78 -7.31
CA GLY A 543 30.81 3.61 -6.80
C GLY A 543 30.57 4.81 -7.71
N GLY A 544 29.86 4.59 -8.82
CA GLY A 544 29.27 5.68 -9.62
C GLY A 544 28.36 6.56 -8.77
N SER A 545 28.00 7.74 -9.26
CA SER A 545 27.08 8.63 -8.54
C SER A 545 25.75 7.91 -8.29
N MET A 546 25.04 8.27 -7.21
CA MET A 546 23.74 7.65 -6.92
C MET A 546 22.77 7.83 -8.10
N ALA A 547 22.86 8.94 -8.83
CA ALA A 547 22.12 9.14 -10.08
C ALA A 547 22.40 8.03 -11.11
N GLU A 548 23.66 7.70 -11.39
CA GLU A 548 24.02 6.63 -12.36
C GLU A 548 23.47 5.26 -11.93
N VAL A 549 23.49 4.97 -10.63
CA VAL A 549 22.92 3.74 -10.07
C VAL A 549 21.41 3.72 -10.23
N LEU A 550 20.72 4.82 -9.91
CA LEU A 550 19.26 4.92 -9.98
C LEU A 550 18.75 4.89 -11.43
N THR A 551 19.40 5.60 -12.35
CA THR A 551 19.03 5.58 -13.78
C THR A 551 19.35 4.25 -14.45
N SER A 552 20.28 3.46 -13.91
CA SER A 552 20.58 2.10 -14.41
C SER A 552 19.65 1.03 -13.84
N ILE A 553 19.32 1.12 -12.54
CA ILE A 553 18.55 0.09 -11.82
C ILE A 553 17.05 0.32 -11.94
N LEU A 554 16.55 1.53 -11.72
CA LEU A 554 15.11 1.78 -11.65
C LEU A 554 14.37 1.43 -12.94
N PRO A 555 14.91 1.63 -14.15
CA PRO A 555 14.25 1.13 -15.36
C PRO A 555 14.06 -0.39 -15.41
N LEU A 556 14.87 -1.18 -14.69
CA LEU A 556 14.66 -2.64 -14.58
C LEU A 556 13.38 -2.97 -13.82
N PHE A 557 12.97 -2.10 -12.88
CA PHE A 557 11.78 -2.34 -12.07
C PHE A 557 10.54 -2.40 -12.94
N SER A 558 10.47 -1.70 -14.09
CA SER A 558 9.36 -1.82 -15.04
C SER A 558 9.06 -3.26 -15.53
N ARG A 559 10.01 -4.19 -15.34
CA ARG A 559 9.88 -5.60 -15.77
C ARG A 559 9.50 -6.54 -14.63
N PHE A 560 9.47 -6.04 -13.41
CA PHE A 560 9.19 -6.84 -12.22
C PHE A 560 7.70 -7.06 -12.10
N GLU A 561 7.32 -8.20 -11.55
CA GLU A 561 5.96 -8.47 -11.15
C GLU A 561 5.66 -7.77 -9.82
N HIS A 562 4.40 -7.38 -9.65
CA HIS A 562 3.86 -6.72 -8.46
C HIS A 562 3.00 -7.70 -7.64
N ALA A 563 3.02 -7.50 -6.34
CA ALA A 563 2.09 -8.09 -5.38
C ALA A 563 1.50 -7.00 -4.49
N ALA A 564 0.23 -7.18 -4.11
CA ALA A 564 -0.44 -6.38 -3.10
C ALA A 564 -1.20 -7.28 -2.12
N ARG A 565 -1.15 -6.96 -0.82
CA ARG A 565 -1.86 -7.68 0.23
C ARG A 565 -2.45 -6.73 1.28
N PRO A 566 -3.76 -6.78 1.56
CA PRO A 566 -4.35 -6.02 2.66
C PRO A 566 -3.82 -6.56 4.00
N LEU A 567 -3.50 -5.65 4.92
CA LEU A 567 -2.92 -5.95 6.22
C LEU A 567 -3.58 -5.06 7.28
N ASN A 568 -3.70 -5.55 8.50
CA ASN A 568 -3.99 -4.72 9.67
C ASN A 568 -2.75 -4.69 10.56
N LEU A 569 -1.96 -3.64 10.44
CA LEU A 569 -0.70 -3.50 11.17
C LEU A 569 -0.94 -2.90 12.56
N VAL A 570 -0.11 -3.29 13.52
CA VAL A 570 -0.16 -2.77 14.89
C VAL A 570 1.19 -2.18 15.23
N GLU A 571 1.19 -0.97 15.77
CA GLU A 571 2.42 -0.33 16.23
C GLU A 571 3.01 -1.05 17.44
N ARG A 572 4.34 -1.06 17.50
CA ARG A 572 5.10 -1.60 18.63
C ARG A 572 6.15 -0.58 19.07
N PRO A 573 6.47 -0.52 20.38
CA PRO A 573 7.63 0.24 20.84
C PRO A 573 8.90 -0.20 20.11
N ARG A 574 9.77 0.76 19.78
CA ARG A 574 11.13 0.48 19.31
C ARG A 574 11.96 -0.17 20.42
N ILE A 575 13.00 -0.89 20.02
CA ILE A 575 13.96 -1.55 20.92
C ILE A 575 15.36 -0.99 20.71
N VAL A 576 16.20 -1.06 21.74
CA VAL A 576 17.62 -0.69 21.64
C VAL A 576 18.32 -1.69 20.72
N ASP A 577 19.15 -1.20 19.81
CA ASP A 577 19.85 -2.02 18.81
C ASP A 577 21.05 -2.82 19.35
N SER A 578 20.90 -3.41 20.54
CA SER A 578 21.98 -4.12 21.21
C SER A 578 22.59 -5.28 20.40
N ALA A 579 21.84 -5.80 19.42
CA ALA A 579 22.23 -6.90 18.55
C ALA A 579 22.68 -6.47 17.15
N ASP A 580 22.76 -5.16 16.85
CA ASP A 580 23.13 -4.64 15.52
C ASP A 580 22.22 -5.21 14.42
N ILE A 581 20.91 -5.08 14.62
CA ILE A 581 19.82 -5.62 13.83
C ILE A 581 19.88 -5.10 12.39
N ASN A 582 20.27 -3.84 12.19
CA ASN A 582 20.43 -3.24 10.87
C ASN A 582 21.86 -3.38 10.30
N GLY A 583 22.82 -3.89 11.08
CA GLY A 583 24.20 -4.17 10.68
C GLY A 583 25.09 -2.93 10.51
N ASN A 584 24.64 -1.74 10.93
CA ASN A 584 25.39 -0.50 10.75
C ASN A 584 26.51 -0.31 11.79
N GLY A 585 26.57 -1.17 12.82
CA GLY A 585 27.57 -1.15 13.88
C GLY A 585 27.24 -0.24 15.07
N ASP A 586 26.16 0.55 15.03
CA ASP A 586 25.65 1.29 16.17
C ASP A 586 24.70 0.41 16.99
N ARG A 587 25.05 0.18 18.26
CA ARG A 587 24.29 -0.69 19.16
C ARG A 587 23.48 0.05 20.22
N THR A 588 23.42 1.37 20.09
CA THR A 588 22.83 2.26 21.09
C THR A 588 21.57 2.94 20.59
N GLU A 589 21.36 2.96 19.27
CA GLU A 589 20.18 3.54 18.67
C GLU A 589 18.89 2.72 18.90
N MET A 590 17.74 3.35 18.69
CA MET A 590 16.43 2.73 18.83
C MET A 590 15.90 2.32 17.45
N VAL A 591 15.81 1.02 17.22
CA VAL A 591 15.35 0.44 15.96
C VAL A 591 13.95 -0.18 16.12
N PRO A 592 13.19 -0.34 15.03
CA PRO A 592 11.95 -1.10 15.05
C PRO A 592 12.18 -2.53 15.53
N ASP A 593 11.21 -3.09 16.27
CA ASP A 593 11.25 -4.49 16.70
C ASP A 593 10.84 -5.43 15.57
N TYR A 594 11.70 -5.51 14.54
CA TYR A 594 11.47 -6.28 13.32
C TYR A 594 11.16 -7.75 13.56
N ASN A 595 11.67 -8.34 14.65
CA ASN A 595 11.44 -9.74 15.00
C ASN A 595 9.98 -10.01 15.40
N ASN A 596 9.27 -8.99 15.91
CA ASN A 596 7.88 -9.09 16.35
C ASN A 596 6.90 -8.44 15.37
N PHE A 597 7.38 -7.95 14.23
CA PHE A 597 6.52 -7.57 13.11
C PHE A 597 5.93 -8.81 12.43
N PRO A 598 4.71 -8.71 11.86
CA PRO A 598 4.14 -9.79 11.07
C PRO A 598 5.08 -10.19 9.93
N LYS A 599 5.20 -11.50 9.71
CA LYS A 599 5.96 -12.08 8.60
C LYS A 599 5.02 -12.32 7.44
N VAL A 600 5.19 -11.59 6.35
CA VAL A 600 4.35 -11.65 5.16
C VAL A 600 5.24 -12.06 4.00
N ASN A 601 4.98 -13.18 3.34
CA ASN A 601 5.66 -13.46 2.08
C ASN A 601 4.81 -12.90 0.94
N PHE A 602 5.44 -12.16 0.03
CA PHE A 602 4.78 -11.70 -1.18
C PHE A 602 5.00 -12.70 -2.31
N VAL A 603 3.97 -12.91 -3.11
CA VAL A 603 4.02 -13.74 -4.33
C VAL A 603 3.74 -12.82 -5.52
N PRO A 604 4.76 -12.14 -6.09
CA PRO A 604 4.57 -11.23 -7.20
C PRO A 604 4.09 -11.97 -8.44
N SER A 605 2.97 -11.52 -9.00
CA SER A 605 2.33 -12.16 -10.15
C SER A 605 1.72 -11.19 -11.14
N VAL A 606 1.53 -9.91 -10.78
CA VAL A 606 0.89 -8.92 -11.66
C VAL A 606 1.95 -8.16 -12.44
N ARG A 607 1.94 -8.27 -13.76
CA ARG A 607 2.91 -7.58 -14.61
C ARG A 607 2.63 -6.08 -14.68
N GLN A 608 3.68 -5.29 -14.86
CA GLN A 608 3.59 -3.85 -15.03
C GLN A 608 3.30 -3.47 -16.49
N THR A 609 2.05 -3.69 -16.92
CA THR A 609 1.59 -3.46 -18.29
C THR A 609 0.86 -2.13 -18.49
N LEU A 610 0.37 -1.50 -17.41
CA LEU A 610 -0.29 -0.21 -17.49
C LEU A 610 0.77 0.88 -17.69
N ALA A 611 0.70 1.57 -18.83
CA ALA A 611 1.66 2.59 -19.21
C ALA A 611 1.01 3.98 -19.28
N THR A 612 1.79 5.00 -18.97
CA THR A 612 1.45 6.41 -19.27
C THR A 612 2.73 7.13 -19.65
N GLU A 613 2.66 7.97 -20.70
CA GLU A 613 3.76 8.85 -21.04
C GLU A 613 3.83 9.98 -20.03
N VAL A 614 4.99 10.13 -19.38
CA VAL A 614 5.26 11.22 -18.46
C VAL A 614 6.25 12.16 -19.14
N ALA A 615 5.75 13.36 -19.46
CA ALA A 615 6.57 14.45 -19.98
C ALA A 615 6.79 15.49 -18.88
N ILE A 616 8.04 15.91 -18.69
CA ILE A 616 8.41 16.96 -17.73
C ILE A 616 8.94 18.15 -18.51
N SER A 617 8.49 19.35 -18.15
CA SER A 617 8.83 20.56 -18.90
C SER A 617 10.32 20.93 -18.84
N ASN A 618 10.91 21.04 -17.66
CA ASN A 618 12.35 21.30 -17.43
C ASN A 618 12.74 20.80 -16.02
N PHE A 619 14.01 20.46 -15.81
CA PHE A 619 14.54 20.21 -14.47
C PHE A 619 14.62 21.51 -13.64
N PRO A 620 14.44 21.45 -12.30
CA PRO A 620 14.64 22.60 -11.43
C PRO A 620 16.12 22.89 -11.19
N ILE A 621 16.41 24.13 -10.81
CA ILE A 621 17.67 24.50 -10.15
C ILE A 621 17.50 24.26 -8.65
N LEU A 622 18.35 23.41 -8.08
CA LEU A 622 18.40 23.06 -6.67
C LEU A 622 19.72 23.54 -6.08
N ASN A 623 19.68 24.47 -5.14
CA ASN A 623 20.87 25.05 -4.50
C ASN A 623 21.90 25.62 -5.49
N GLY A 624 21.43 26.20 -6.60
CA GLY A 624 22.29 26.75 -7.65
C GLY A 624 22.88 25.72 -8.60
N VAL A 625 22.51 24.44 -8.48
CA VAL A 625 22.89 23.35 -9.39
C VAL A 625 21.66 22.85 -10.13
N GLN A 626 21.78 22.58 -11.42
CA GLN A 626 20.71 21.98 -12.21
C GLN A 626 20.49 20.53 -11.76
N ALA A 627 19.25 20.16 -11.41
CA ALA A 627 18.92 18.77 -11.18
C ALA A 627 19.11 17.95 -12.47
N ASP A 628 19.57 16.71 -12.34
CA ASP A 628 19.96 15.83 -13.45
C ASP A 628 19.17 14.51 -13.48
N VAL A 629 18.39 14.22 -12.44
CA VAL A 629 17.58 13.00 -12.32
C VAL A 629 16.22 13.28 -11.70
N ALA A 630 15.18 12.62 -12.22
CA ALA A 630 13.85 12.55 -11.62
C ALA A 630 13.40 11.11 -11.44
N VAL A 631 13.00 10.76 -10.21
CA VAL A 631 12.36 9.47 -9.91
C VAL A 631 10.86 9.60 -10.16
N LEU A 632 10.31 8.71 -10.98
CA LEU A 632 8.89 8.61 -11.27
C LEU A 632 8.28 7.50 -10.41
N VAL A 633 7.25 7.83 -9.66
CA VAL A 633 6.47 6.86 -8.87
C VAL A 633 5.02 7.02 -9.23
N GLY A 634 4.35 5.91 -9.54
CA GLY A 634 2.93 5.91 -9.78
C GLY A 634 2.24 4.80 -9.01
N GLY A 635 0.98 5.04 -8.64
CA GLY A 635 0.26 4.14 -7.77
C GLY A 635 -1.20 4.52 -7.55
N ALA A 636 -1.86 3.75 -6.69
CA ALA A 636 -3.22 3.96 -6.26
C ALA A 636 -3.26 4.59 -4.86
N LEU A 637 -4.01 5.67 -4.69
CA LEU A 637 -4.22 6.38 -3.43
C LEU A 637 -5.60 6.05 -2.88
N LEU A 638 -5.60 5.40 -1.71
CA LEU A 638 -6.78 5.12 -0.90
C LEU A 638 -6.82 6.09 0.29
N ASP A 639 -8.02 6.46 0.75
CA ASP A 639 -8.18 7.50 1.77
C ASP A 639 -7.72 7.02 3.16
N ALA A 640 -8.02 5.78 3.56
CA ALA A 640 -7.61 5.20 4.84
C ALA A 640 -6.24 4.47 4.78
N PRO A 641 -6.01 3.52 3.86
CA PRO A 641 -4.72 2.84 3.71
C PRO A 641 -3.57 3.74 3.23
N GLY A 642 -3.86 4.77 2.43
CA GLY A 642 -2.86 5.66 1.86
C GLY A 642 -2.40 5.27 0.45
N PHE A 643 -1.23 5.79 0.06
CA PHE A 643 -0.69 5.60 -1.29
C PHE A 643 -0.01 4.23 -1.44
N ILE A 644 -0.38 3.47 -2.47
CA ILE A 644 0.14 2.15 -2.82
C ILE A 644 0.95 2.30 -4.12
N PRO A 645 2.28 2.27 -4.05
CA PRO A 645 3.13 2.22 -5.24
C PRO A 645 2.80 1.00 -6.10
N LEU A 646 2.60 1.23 -7.40
CA LEU A 646 2.33 0.20 -8.41
C LEU A 646 3.44 0.11 -9.46
N GLY A 647 4.26 1.15 -9.59
CA GLY A 647 5.47 1.14 -10.42
C GLY A 647 6.41 2.29 -10.07
N ILE A 648 7.69 2.08 -10.37
CA ILE A 648 8.76 3.06 -10.16
C ILE A 648 9.70 3.05 -11.37
N SER A 649 10.16 4.24 -11.75
CA SER A 649 11.13 4.43 -12.82
C SER A 649 11.99 5.67 -12.53
N ALA A 650 12.92 5.98 -13.41
CA ALA A 650 13.66 7.22 -13.39
C ALA A 650 13.82 7.78 -14.81
N THR A 651 13.95 9.09 -14.90
CA THR A 651 14.33 9.81 -16.11
C THR A 651 15.48 10.77 -15.80
N ALA A 652 16.29 11.04 -16.81
CA ALA A 652 17.42 11.95 -16.78
C ALA A 652 17.42 12.78 -18.08
N ASP A 653 18.29 13.77 -18.13
CA ASP A 653 18.54 14.58 -19.33
C ASP A 653 19.66 13.90 -20.15
N GLU A 654 19.31 12.89 -20.96
CA GLU A 654 20.32 12.10 -21.69
C GLU A 654 20.89 12.83 -22.91
N ASN A 655 20.17 13.85 -23.40
CA ASN A 655 20.57 14.65 -24.56
C ASN A 655 21.20 16.00 -24.17
N GLU A 656 21.33 16.28 -22.87
CA GLU A 656 21.90 17.49 -22.27
C GLU A 656 21.19 18.79 -22.72
N ASP A 657 19.86 18.74 -22.94
CA ASP A 657 19.05 19.88 -23.40
C ASP A 657 18.43 20.70 -22.25
N GLY A 658 18.66 20.29 -21.00
CA GLY A 658 18.12 20.89 -19.78
C GLY A 658 16.75 20.34 -19.37
N ARG A 659 16.24 19.32 -20.07
CA ARG A 659 14.94 18.71 -19.80
C ARG A 659 15.09 17.21 -19.58
N PRO A 660 14.31 16.65 -18.65
CA PRO A 660 14.21 15.20 -18.57
C PRO A 660 13.53 14.68 -19.83
N ASP A 661 14.08 13.62 -20.41
CA ASP A 661 13.45 12.96 -21.53
C ASP A 661 12.05 12.44 -21.14
N ALA A 662 11.11 12.53 -22.07
CA ALA A 662 9.82 11.88 -21.90
C ALA A 662 10.05 10.37 -21.70
N ARG A 663 9.35 9.81 -20.71
CA ARG A 663 9.48 8.39 -20.37
C ARG A 663 8.10 7.78 -20.20
N LEU A 664 7.97 6.54 -20.68
CA LEU A 664 6.85 5.70 -20.34
C LEU A 664 7.04 5.18 -18.92
N LEU A 665 6.12 5.55 -18.03
CA LEU A 665 6.02 4.96 -16.71
C LEU A 665 5.15 3.70 -16.80
N TYR A 666 5.77 2.54 -16.59
CA TYR A 666 5.06 1.27 -16.45
C TYR A 666 4.71 1.04 -14.99
N MET A 667 3.49 0.55 -14.75
CA MET A 667 2.98 0.20 -13.44
C MET A 667 2.13 -1.06 -13.55
N ALA A 668 1.97 -1.75 -12.43
CA ALA A 668 0.93 -2.76 -12.32
C ALA A 668 -0.42 -2.03 -12.45
N PRO A 669 -1.37 -2.51 -13.27
CA PRO A 669 -2.73 -2.04 -13.16
C PRO A 669 -3.21 -2.23 -11.71
N PRO A 670 -3.99 -1.29 -11.14
CA PRO A 670 -4.58 -1.48 -9.82
C PRO A 670 -5.31 -2.82 -9.77
N HIS A 671 -5.05 -3.60 -8.73
CA HIS A 671 -5.63 -4.93 -8.57
C HIS A 671 -5.97 -5.22 -7.11
N GLY A 672 -6.94 -6.10 -6.91
CA GLY A 672 -7.37 -6.54 -5.59
C GLY A 672 -7.83 -5.36 -4.73
N SER A 673 -7.24 -5.21 -3.54
CA SER A 673 -7.58 -4.13 -2.61
C SER A 673 -7.11 -2.73 -3.06
N ALA A 674 -6.32 -2.61 -4.14
CA ALA A 674 -5.95 -1.31 -4.71
C ALA A 674 -6.99 -0.77 -5.72
N THR A 675 -7.92 -1.62 -6.15
CA THR A 675 -8.94 -1.30 -7.17
C THR A 675 -9.91 -0.24 -6.68
N GLY A 676 -10.26 0.71 -7.57
CA GLY A 676 -11.14 1.84 -7.25
C GLY A 676 -10.47 3.00 -6.51
N GLY A 677 -9.18 2.89 -6.19
CA GLY A 677 -8.37 4.00 -5.68
C GLY A 677 -8.13 5.08 -6.73
N ARG A 678 -7.75 6.29 -6.28
CA ARG A 678 -7.32 7.37 -7.19
C ARG A 678 -5.93 7.08 -7.70
N PHE A 679 -5.66 7.30 -8.97
CA PHE A 679 -4.29 7.33 -9.46
C PHE A 679 -3.57 8.56 -8.91
N SER A 680 -2.32 8.37 -8.51
CA SER A 680 -1.40 9.43 -8.16
C SER A 680 -0.05 9.15 -8.81
N ILE A 681 0.43 10.08 -9.62
CA ILE A 681 1.71 10.01 -10.34
C ILE A 681 2.58 11.18 -9.86
N MET A 682 3.81 10.89 -9.50
CA MET A 682 4.75 11.86 -8.94
C MET A 682 6.11 11.73 -9.62
N ALA A 683 6.68 12.88 -9.96
CA ALA A 683 8.06 13.00 -10.39
C ALA A 683 8.84 13.76 -9.31
N LEU A 684 9.90 13.17 -8.76
CA LEU A 684 10.75 13.74 -7.72
C LEU A 684 12.12 14.03 -8.32
N ALA A 685 12.43 15.31 -8.56
CA ALA A 685 13.71 15.77 -9.09
C ALA A 685 14.69 16.14 -7.96
N PHE A 686 15.94 15.70 -8.09
CA PHE A 686 17.03 16.01 -7.18
C PHE A 686 18.36 16.11 -7.93
N ASP A 687 19.37 16.68 -7.27
CA ASP A 687 20.75 16.70 -7.75
C ASP A 687 21.42 15.38 -7.36
N GLY A 688 21.73 14.55 -8.36
CA GLY A 688 22.31 13.22 -8.20
C GLY A 688 23.79 13.19 -7.83
N ASN A 689 24.49 14.31 -7.93
CA ASN A 689 25.90 14.45 -7.58
C ASN A 689 26.10 15.06 -6.19
N ASN A 690 25.07 15.68 -5.65
CA ASN A 690 25.09 16.24 -4.32
C ASN A 690 24.69 15.16 -3.31
N ASN A 691 25.71 14.55 -2.69
CA ASN A 691 25.56 13.75 -1.48
C ASN A 691 25.10 14.68 -0.34
N GLY A 692 23.81 15.08 -0.35
CA GLY A 692 23.21 15.91 0.69
C GLY A 692 23.42 15.22 2.04
N GLY A 693 24.37 15.72 2.84
CA GLY A 693 24.93 15.03 4.00
C GLY A 693 23.95 14.82 5.16
N GLY A 694 23.02 13.88 5.05
CA GLY A 694 22.01 13.66 6.09
C GLY A 694 21.30 12.31 6.17
N GLY A 695 21.74 11.26 5.48
CA GLY A 695 21.12 9.93 5.65
C GLY A 695 22.02 8.78 5.21
N ALA A 696 21.86 7.61 5.84
CA ALA A 696 22.70 6.43 5.63
C ALA A 696 22.52 5.74 4.24
N ALA A 697 21.79 6.38 3.31
CA ALA A 697 21.72 6.05 1.88
C ALA A 697 22.23 7.17 0.95
N GLY A 698 22.65 8.34 1.45
CA GLY A 698 23.20 9.43 0.63
C GLY A 698 22.21 10.22 -0.24
N LEU A 699 20.89 10.08 -0.01
CA LEU A 699 19.86 10.79 -0.77
C LEU A 699 19.65 12.23 -0.27
N SER A 700 19.49 13.18 -1.21
CA SER A 700 19.24 14.59 -0.89
C SER A 700 17.91 14.79 -0.17
N THR A 701 17.91 15.56 0.93
CA THR A 701 16.68 16.01 1.62
C THR A 701 16.01 17.21 0.93
N GLU A 702 16.69 17.79 -0.06
CA GLU A 702 16.22 18.92 -0.87
C GLU A 702 15.88 18.39 -2.27
N PHE A 703 14.64 18.63 -2.69
CA PHE A 703 14.10 18.08 -3.93
C PHE A 703 12.92 18.92 -4.42
N SER A 704 12.54 18.72 -5.68
CA SER A 704 11.33 19.29 -6.25
C SER A 704 10.39 18.19 -6.74
N VAL A 705 9.09 18.39 -6.56
CA VAL A 705 8.07 17.41 -6.93
C VAL A 705 7.06 18.04 -7.85
N SER A 706 6.71 17.30 -8.91
CA SER A 706 5.52 17.55 -9.73
C SER A 706 4.62 16.33 -9.58
N MET A 707 3.32 16.54 -9.46
CA MET A 707 2.36 15.47 -9.22
C MET A 707 1.05 15.68 -9.95
N TRP A 708 0.41 14.55 -10.25
CA TRP A 708 -0.90 14.48 -10.89
C TRP A 708 -1.75 13.46 -10.13
N ASN A 709 -3.03 13.77 -9.94
CA ASN A 709 -3.98 12.90 -9.28
C ASN A 709 -5.26 12.81 -10.12
N GLY A 710 -5.86 11.62 -10.24
CA GLY A 710 -7.08 11.43 -11.03
C GLY A 710 -7.80 10.12 -10.74
N GLN A 711 -9.07 10.02 -11.17
CA GLN A 711 -9.86 8.79 -11.05
C GLN A 711 -9.58 7.81 -12.20
N SER A 712 -9.27 8.33 -13.39
CA SER A 712 -8.84 7.56 -14.55
C SER A 712 -7.48 8.05 -14.99
N LEU A 713 -6.56 7.13 -15.27
CA LEU A 713 -5.20 7.43 -15.72
C LEU A 713 -5.19 7.80 -17.21
N PRO A 714 -4.75 9.00 -17.61
CA PRO A 714 -4.62 9.35 -19.03
C PRO A 714 -3.42 8.66 -19.68
N THR A 715 -3.45 8.55 -21.01
CA THR A 715 -2.34 7.97 -21.81
C THR A 715 -1.09 8.85 -21.75
N SER A 716 -1.23 10.16 -21.54
CA SER A 716 -0.10 11.05 -21.27
C SER A 716 -0.39 12.02 -20.13
N ILE A 717 0.67 12.34 -19.39
CA ILE A 717 0.69 13.33 -18.32
C ILE A 717 1.84 14.29 -18.63
N SER A 718 1.49 15.55 -18.85
CA SER A 718 2.46 16.63 -18.96
C SER A 718 2.55 17.37 -17.64
N PHE A 719 3.68 17.21 -16.95
CA PHE A 719 3.98 18.03 -15.78
C PHE A 719 4.38 19.43 -16.19
N GLY A 720 3.91 20.41 -15.41
CA GLY A 720 4.39 21.79 -15.50
C GLY A 720 5.86 21.91 -15.09
N THR A 721 6.35 23.14 -15.01
CA THR A 721 7.70 23.38 -14.50
C THR A 721 7.81 22.97 -13.04
N PHE A 722 8.84 22.17 -12.73
CA PHE A 722 9.27 21.99 -11.36
C PHE A 722 9.57 23.36 -10.74
N PRO A 723 9.16 23.61 -9.49
CA PRO A 723 9.67 24.75 -8.77
C PRO A 723 11.15 24.58 -8.44
N ASP A 724 11.89 25.68 -8.51
CA ASP A 724 13.30 25.75 -8.16
C ASP A 724 13.42 25.86 -6.64
N SER A 725 14.62 25.66 -6.09
CA SER A 725 14.86 25.90 -4.67
C SER A 725 14.53 27.35 -4.27
N SER A 726 13.89 27.50 -3.12
CA SER A 726 13.53 28.79 -2.54
C SER A 726 14.75 29.46 -1.89
N GLU A 727 14.81 30.78 -1.94
CA GLU A 727 15.83 31.53 -1.22
C GLU A 727 15.20 32.19 -0.01
N GLY A 728 15.87 32.16 1.15
CA GLY A 728 15.31 32.76 2.34
C GLY A 728 16.32 32.95 3.44
N GLU A 729 15.96 33.82 4.38
CA GLU A 729 16.76 34.20 5.53
C GLU A 729 15.98 33.93 6.82
N ILE A 730 16.73 33.55 7.85
CA ILE A 730 16.21 33.29 9.19
C ILE A 730 16.73 34.39 10.12
N ASP A 731 15.83 35.23 10.62
CA ASP A 731 16.14 36.15 11.71
C ASP A 731 15.84 35.47 13.04
N ALA A 732 16.88 34.95 13.67
CA ALA A 732 16.78 34.25 14.93
C ALA A 732 16.27 35.14 16.08
N ALA A 733 16.58 36.44 16.05
CA ALA A 733 16.24 37.38 17.12
C ALA A 733 14.74 37.74 17.10
N SER A 734 14.16 37.91 15.91
CA SER A 734 12.73 38.18 15.75
C SER A 734 11.87 36.93 15.49
N ARG A 735 12.50 35.74 15.45
CA ARG A 735 11.87 34.46 15.09
C ARG A 735 11.17 34.49 13.73
N LYS A 736 11.73 35.25 12.80
CA LYS A 736 11.11 35.50 11.49
C LYS A 736 11.82 34.71 10.41
N VAL A 737 11.05 34.07 9.55
CA VAL A 737 11.53 33.40 8.33
C VAL A 737 10.97 34.19 7.15
N SER A 738 11.86 34.70 6.30
CA SER A 738 11.48 35.47 5.09
C SER A 738 12.08 34.80 3.87
N PHE A 739 11.31 34.66 2.80
CA PHE A 739 11.75 33.90 1.63
C PHE A 739 11.08 34.35 0.32
N SER A 740 11.78 34.06 -0.77
CA SER A 740 11.30 34.09 -2.14
C SER A 740 11.13 32.67 -2.67
N ALA A 741 10.13 32.46 -3.53
CA ALA A 741 9.87 31.16 -4.14
C ALA A 741 9.20 31.33 -5.50
N ASN A 742 9.36 30.33 -6.38
CA ASN A 742 8.62 30.24 -7.65
C ASN A 742 7.44 29.26 -7.57
N ALA A 743 7.06 28.86 -6.35
CA ALA A 743 5.84 28.13 -6.02
C ALA A 743 5.14 28.79 -4.83
N GLY A 744 3.83 28.64 -4.78
CA GLY A 744 2.96 29.27 -3.78
C GLY A 744 1.49 29.23 -4.23
N PRO A 745 0.57 29.84 -3.47
CA PRO A 745 0.82 30.69 -2.30
C PRO A 745 0.84 29.93 -0.96
N LEU A 746 0.78 28.60 -0.95
CA LEU A 746 0.79 27.80 0.27
C LEU A 746 2.23 27.46 0.67
N TYR A 747 2.56 27.61 1.96
CA TYR A 747 3.89 27.32 2.48
C TYR A 747 3.82 26.48 3.74
N ARG A 748 4.79 25.58 3.90
CA ARG A 748 5.06 24.87 5.15
C ARG A 748 6.53 25.03 5.52
N VAL A 749 6.80 25.78 6.59
CA VAL A 749 8.14 25.82 7.21
C VAL A 749 8.24 24.68 8.22
N ARG A 750 9.21 23.78 8.04
CA ARG A 750 9.44 22.62 8.91
C ARG A 750 10.70 22.83 9.70
N LEU A 751 10.58 22.83 11.02
CA LEU A 751 11.71 22.89 11.92
C LEU A 751 11.99 21.47 12.41
N ILE A 752 13.07 20.88 11.91
CA ILE A 752 13.43 19.48 12.11
C ILE A 752 14.48 19.40 13.22
N GLY A 753 14.04 18.98 14.41
CA GLY A 753 14.92 18.63 15.52
C GLY A 753 15.26 17.14 15.52
N GLU A 754 16.01 16.71 16.53
CA GLU A 754 16.49 15.33 16.68
C GLU A 754 15.34 14.32 16.86
N GLU A 755 14.38 14.64 17.71
CA GLU A 755 13.29 13.70 18.05
C GLU A 755 11.89 14.21 17.66
N ARG A 756 11.76 15.42 17.09
CA ARG A 756 10.45 16.02 16.73
C ARG A 756 10.61 17.01 15.58
N THR A 757 9.54 17.17 14.83
CA THR A 757 9.39 18.30 13.89
C THR A 757 8.35 19.29 14.38
N TRP A 758 8.45 20.53 13.89
CA TRP A 758 7.41 21.54 14.00
C TRP A 758 7.08 22.08 12.61
N ASP A 759 5.85 21.82 12.15
CA ASP A 759 5.37 22.31 10.87
C ASP A 759 4.57 23.61 11.07
N VAL A 760 5.00 24.71 10.44
CA VAL A 760 4.31 26.01 10.43
C VAL A 760 3.73 26.25 9.04
N TRP A 761 2.41 26.21 8.95
CA TRP A 761 1.66 26.43 7.72
C TRP A 761 1.20 27.88 7.61
N SER A 762 1.40 28.49 6.45
CA SER A 762 0.94 29.84 6.16
C SER A 762 0.54 29.99 4.69
N MET A 763 -0.18 31.06 4.41
CA MET A 763 -0.54 31.45 3.04
C MET A 763 0.01 32.85 2.76
N GLY A 764 0.75 32.97 1.65
CA GLY A 764 1.25 34.26 1.18
C GLY A 764 0.30 34.98 0.25
N ALA A 765 0.69 36.19 -0.14
CA ALA A 765 -0.01 36.93 -1.17
C ALA A 765 0.12 36.22 -2.53
N PRO A 766 -0.80 36.47 -3.49
CA PRO A 766 -0.62 36.03 -4.86
C PRO A 766 0.72 36.50 -5.43
N GLY A 767 1.43 35.61 -6.10
CA GLY A 767 2.70 35.92 -6.74
C GLY A 767 2.55 36.87 -7.92
N THR A 768 3.62 37.56 -8.28
CA THR A 768 3.70 38.43 -9.47
C THR A 768 4.57 37.73 -10.51
N MET A 769 4.02 37.38 -11.67
CA MET A 769 4.75 36.66 -12.74
C MET A 769 5.37 35.33 -12.27
N GLY A 770 4.74 34.62 -11.34
CA GLY A 770 5.23 33.33 -10.82
C GLY A 770 6.24 33.45 -9.68
N GLU A 771 6.68 34.66 -9.33
CA GLU A 771 7.53 34.96 -8.18
C GLU A 771 6.67 35.29 -6.95
N PHE A 772 7.00 34.67 -5.83
CA PHE A 772 6.33 34.86 -4.56
C PHE A 772 7.31 35.35 -3.51
N GLN A 773 6.85 36.25 -2.66
CA GLN A 773 7.58 36.76 -1.50
C GLN A 773 6.69 36.59 -0.29
N HIS A 774 7.22 35.95 0.76
CA HIS A 774 6.47 35.75 1.99
C HIS A 774 7.39 35.84 3.19
N ALA A 775 6.80 36.20 4.33
CA ALA A 775 7.46 36.10 5.60
C ALA A 775 6.47 35.70 6.67
N LEU A 776 6.92 34.83 7.56
CA LEU A 776 6.16 34.37 8.70
C LEU A 776 7.00 34.47 9.98
N SER A 777 6.33 34.59 11.12
CA SER A 777 6.98 34.55 12.43
C SER A 777 6.67 33.21 13.08
N VAL A 778 7.67 32.49 13.57
CA VAL A 778 7.45 31.26 14.34
C VAL A 778 7.12 31.66 15.78
N PRO A 779 5.96 31.30 16.34
CA PRO A 779 5.59 31.71 17.69
C PRO A 779 6.56 31.13 18.72
N ALA A 780 6.68 31.77 19.89
CA ALA A 780 7.44 31.20 21.00
C ALA A 780 6.68 30.03 21.62
N THR A 781 7.39 29.01 22.09
CA THR A 781 6.76 27.88 22.79
C THR A 781 6.46 28.24 24.25
N ALA A 782 5.45 27.59 24.84
CA ALA A 782 5.16 27.74 26.25
C ALA A 782 6.29 27.13 27.11
N PRO A 783 6.55 27.66 28.34
CA PRO A 783 7.55 27.10 29.24
C PRO A 783 7.41 25.59 29.42
N GLY A 784 8.54 24.87 29.41
CA GLY A 784 8.56 23.40 29.49
C GLY A 784 8.33 22.68 28.16
N THR A 785 8.10 23.40 27.07
CA THR A 785 7.98 22.83 25.71
C THR A 785 9.29 23.08 24.95
N ALA A 786 9.86 22.03 24.36
CA ALA A 786 11.07 22.18 23.53
C ALA A 786 10.82 23.21 22.42
N ASP A 787 11.70 24.19 22.29
CA ASP A 787 11.62 25.19 21.22
C ASP A 787 12.50 24.74 20.05
N LEU A 788 11.85 24.22 19.00
CA LEU A 788 12.55 23.73 17.81
C LEU A 788 13.02 24.85 16.90
N PHE A 789 12.79 26.12 17.23
CA PHE A 789 13.35 27.22 16.44
C PHE A 789 14.86 27.40 16.65
N ILE A 790 15.38 26.94 17.79
CA ILE A 790 16.78 27.04 18.15
C ILE A 790 17.40 25.64 17.97
N ASN A 791 18.47 25.53 17.15
CA ASN A 791 19.20 24.28 16.87
C ASN A 791 18.42 23.20 16.08
N SER A 792 17.58 23.60 15.13
CA SER A 792 16.97 22.68 14.16
C SER A 792 17.45 22.93 12.74
N THR A 793 17.22 21.97 11.86
CA THR A 793 17.27 22.23 10.42
C THR A 793 15.93 22.81 9.98
N ILE A 794 15.96 23.98 9.35
CA ILE A 794 14.74 24.63 8.84
C ILE A 794 14.60 24.30 7.35
N MET A 795 13.54 23.60 7.01
CA MET A 795 13.13 23.33 5.63
C MET A 795 11.92 24.19 5.28
N LEU A 796 11.83 24.61 4.02
CA LEU A 796 10.68 25.28 3.45
C LEU A 796 10.10 24.41 2.33
N ASP A 797 8.81 24.09 2.46
CA ASP A 797 8.02 23.58 1.36
C ASP A 797 7.23 24.73 0.74
N ALA A 798 7.52 25.12 -0.51
CA ALA A 798 6.71 26.07 -1.27
C ALA A 798 5.80 25.30 -2.23
N ILE A 799 4.48 25.44 -2.05
CA ILE A 799 3.49 24.50 -2.59
C ILE A 799 2.56 25.24 -3.56
N ARG A 800 2.51 24.77 -4.81
CA ARG A 800 1.51 25.20 -5.79
C ARG A 800 0.20 24.47 -5.52
N SER A 801 -0.77 25.21 -5.02
CA SER A 801 -2.11 24.71 -4.76
C SER A 801 -3.17 25.78 -5.04
N ALA A 802 -4.37 25.34 -5.43
CA ALA A 802 -5.51 26.21 -5.72
C ALA A 802 -6.44 26.42 -4.52
N VAL A 803 -6.14 25.84 -3.36
CA VAL A 803 -7.01 25.91 -2.18
C VAL A 803 -6.57 27.00 -1.20
N THR A 804 -7.50 27.47 -0.37
CA THR A 804 -7.20 28.37 0.73
C THR A 804 -6.75 27.61 1.97
N LEU A 805 -6.13 28.29 2.94
CA LEU A 805 -5.77 27.65 4.22
C LEU A 805 -7.01 27.13 4.97
N ASP A 806 -8.12 27.84 4.86
CA ASP A 806 -9.39 27.45 5.46
C ASP A 806 -9.95 26.16 4.83
N ASP A 807 -9.74 25.92 3.54
CA ASP A 807 -10.09 24.66 2.89
C ASP A 807 -9.23 23.49 3.39
N LEU A 808 -8.04 23.76 3.93
CA LEU A 808 -7.17 22.75 4.52
C LEU A 808 -7.50 22.44 5.98
N VAL A 809 -8.19 23.34 6.70
CA VAL A 809 -8.46 23.12 8.12
C VAL A 809 -9.93 22.92 8.47
N ARG A 810 -10.88 23.31 7.60
CA ARG A 810 -12.31 23.11 7.88
C ARG A 810 -12.72 21.65 7.73
N GLY A 811 -13.72 21.23 8.51
CA GLY A 811 -14.29 19.88 8.42
C GLY A 811 -14.90 19.51 7.06
N THR A 812 -15.40 20.49 6.30
CA THR A 812 -15.94 20.28 4.94
C THR A 812 -14.91 20.52 3.84
N GLY A 813 -13.68 20.89 4.21
CA GLY A 813 -12.61 21.16 3.28
C GLY A 813 -11.86 19.88 2.86
N VAL A 814 -10.77 20.06 2.12
CA VAL A 814 -9.88 18.98 1.69
C VAL A 814 -9.15 18.37 2.87
N GLY A 815 -8.76 19.20 3.84
CA GLY A 815 -7.99 18.77 5.02
C GLY A 815 -6.48 18.78 4.79
N LEU A 816 -5.71 19.14 5.82
CA LEU A 816 -4.23 19.21 5.78
C LEU A 816 -3.59 17.88 5.38
N ARG A 817 -4.13 16.76 5.88
CA ARG A 817 -3.68 15.42 5.49
C ARG A 817 -3.77 15.19 3.99
N ASN A 818 -4.76 15.77 3.33
CA ASN A 818 -5.01 15.57 1.90
C ASN A 818 -4.56 16.77 1.05
N ALA A 819 -3.76 17.69 1.60
CA ALA A 819 -3.27 18.86 0.87
C ALA A 819 -2.54 18.48 -0.44
N GLY A 820 -1.92 17.30 -0.46
CA GLY A 820 -1.29 16.74 -1.64
C GLY A 820 -2.25 16.37 -2.79
N LEU A 821 -3.53 16.09 -2.52
CA LEU A 821 -4.54 15.85 -3.57
C LEU A 821 -4.81 17.08 -4.42
N VAL A 822 -4.60 18.27 -3.85
CA VAL A 822 -4.83 19.58 -4.47
C VAL A 822 -3.51 20.31 -4.74
N THR A 823 -2.39 19.61 -4.65
CA THR A 823 -1.07 20.11 -5.02
C THR A 823 -0.74 19.64 -6.43
N THR A 824 -0.15 20.53 -7.24
CA THR A 824 0.36 20.18 -8.57
C THR A 824 1.88 20.09 -8.58
N SER A 825 2.56 20.92 -7.81
CA SER A 825 4.00 20.81 -7.57
C SER A 825 4.41 21.51 -6.28
N TYR A 826 5.56 21.11 -5.72
CA TYR A 826 6.18 21.79 -4.59
C TYR A 826 7.70 21.58 -4.60
N ASN A 827 8.46 22.52 -4.05
CA ASN A 827 9.87 22.29 -3.73
C ASN A 827 10.04 22.07 -2.23
N ARG A 828 11.11 21.42 -1.82
CA ARG A 828 11.60 21.37 -0.44
C ARG A 828 13.02 21.88 -0.42
N THR A 829 13.24 23.01 0.25
CA THR A 829 14.53 23.69 0.31
C THR A 829 15.00 23.86 1.75
N ARG A 830 16.29 23.66 2.00
CA ARG A 830 16.91 23.98 3.28
C ARG A 830 17.24 25.46 3.33
N LEU A 831 16.64 26.17 4.28
CA LEU A 831 16.98 27.57 4.52
C LEU A 831 18.30 27.65 5.31
N ARG A 832 19.17 28.59 4.93
CA ARG A 832 20.55 28.70 5.43
C ARG A 832 20.80 29.99 6.20
#